data_AF-A0A6G4RGD1-F1
#
_entry.id   AF-A0A6G4RGD1-F1
#
_cell.length_a   1.000
_cell.length_b   1.000
_cell.length_c   1.000
_cell.angle_alpha   90.00
_cell.angle_beta   90.00
_cell.angle_gamma   90.00
#
_symmetry.space_group_name_H-M   'P 1'
#
loop_
_entity.id
_entity.type
_entity.pdbx_description
1 polymer ?
#
loop_
_entity_poly.entity_id
_entity_poly.type
_entity_poly.pdbx_seq_one_letter_code
_entity_poly.pdbx_strand_id
1 'polypeptide(L)'
;MALTGTALGTTFMGVGRRSAVPTSVDEIGIDALSFYSAASQIAADGESELADDETAVVWAEPTAYNFESTDDGPETVVYDDNPIPLVSEDGPVVGLGTVDFVSDDQGGFDVDNEAFLVNLFDAKIGGEGTVLWDEGHDQFHELGLEYYHSFDQYAADAGYDLTATTNILGGTELLFPSTASQVAAGGGPLTDPSHVVVWAESTAQNVDDAGDEASYIYGDGEDIPLVSRDGTVVGIGTPELLEDGDFTDANEQFVLNVLADTIGDAGTILWDDAHETYYDPSTFGEFEAAVESEGYEFEASEDLLGGDTAGISELEFFSTASLLDADGDLLTDESLVAVWAESTAENVDEYGDGHVSYDGVDADIPLVAVDDGVVGVGTDLATDESDVDATREFLVNAWEDRIGSTGTVRYDESHGQALTLDDYSDLAATAADRGFDVAATDDLAANLDDADLVMITTPQESFTEDTLNALTAFVADGGVVFAHDEADYGGHSTDALNDLIGALEAGFRFNSDQVIDEENSGWAPFVVRTTNFNEAFDFFSEGGDDESAVDAADAVIIPSPADAYTDTEFEALADHVAGGGAVFLLDESEFTNEETSNLNAIAGELDLAFRFNADQVEDETHNDGVEFVPTTSNFNEGFDVFHGLDGAGLEDAEGLVITSPTAAFTDTELEALENFVADGGAVFLFDESDFGGQGNTNFGFDETENLNAIADALDLSFRFNSDQVNDGDGEFDITTTNFNTAFDYFAERENSIGIDFNSDEEYYGRVVRVFDGDTFEVEFDSEYDYRDVVRHLGFDTAETGDAENEIHEWFGIEDLEHLDEWGTKATEFALDRMTPEGTGAGDTDVEGRRIKLTFDDVEPIRGNYGRLLGYMHYDPDDFDADPETGAYSVDYNLEMVEEGYARVYSSGFSRHDEFAAVEEDALADGRGVWSASDFDTVPEHRNDPVEDVFVPHASSVTTDSGPLADERVPVVAGPTAEQEPLGDDENEFDTYDDDAPLIGIDRDNRVAMVGGLLFNEAYEDLEGFPADTSEYGNFPLLTNLARYLSTNDGDFLIEGGHAQFDVSGSLSLERTQYYLRYLEGVGLRLRQFNDVVNTLPEEDDPTVVFLTAPGRAYTDAELETLREYRDAGGAVILIGSTDANSAHRGNLDAVAAGLGSDLRLNDDRVVDAEANLADDPAIPVTSGFDSSFPLFSPVGDGQFDHLEPEQRAYLELVADESGTVSREAVDGAIGDWSAGRIERETLDATIQAWSQDLQVIAP
;
A
#
# COMPACT_ATOMS: atom_id res chain seq x y z
N MET A 1 -5.40 19.56 -55.39
CA MET A 1 -5.34 20.15 -56.75
C MET A 1 -4.27 21.24 -56.76
N ALA A 2 -3.18 21.09 -57.54
CA ALA A 2 -2.17 22.10 -57.93
C ALA A 2 -1.88 23.26 -56.93
N LEU A 3 -0.72 23.25 -56.25
CA LEU A 3 0.56 23.83 -56.74
C LEU A 3 0.55 25.35 -57.02
N THR A 4 1.24 26.12 -56.17
CA THR A 4 2.36 27.05 -56.52
C THR A 4 2.94 27.66 -55.23
N GLY A 5 4.26 27.70 -54.95
CA GLY A 5 5.43 27.15 -55.64
C GLY A 5 6.44 28.19 -56.16
N THR A 6 7.73 27.85 -56.13
CA THR A 6 8.93 28.60 -56.64
C THR A 6 9.22 29.98 -55.98
N ALA A 7 10.35 30.26 -55.32
CA ALA A 7 11.78 29.93 -55.51
C ALA A 7 12.46 30.59 -56.73
N LEU A 8 13.71 31.09 -56.56
CA LEU A 8 14.90 30.82 -57.43
C LEU A 8 16.05 31.86 -57.38
N GLY A 9 17.30 31.36 -57.27
CA GLY A 9 18.49 31.92 -57.93
C GLY A 9 19.66 32.36 -57.01
N THR A 10 20.95 32.31 -57.41
CA THR A 10 21.62 31.87 -58.66
C THR A 10 23.16 31.90 -58.45
N THR A 11 24.09 31.11 -59.03
CA THR A 11 24.16 29.81 -59.77
C THR A 11 25.65 29.51 -60.09
N PHE A 12 25.98 28.29 -60.60
CA PHE A 12 27.18 27.90 -61.39
C PHE A 12 28.52 27.58 -60.66
N MET A 13 29.34 26.55 -61.02
CA MET A 13 29.15 25.40 -61.95
C MET A 13 30.26 24.30 -61.90
N GLY A 14 29.86 23.03 -61.76
CA GLY A 14 30.50 21.84 -62.40
C GLY A 14 31.81 21.27 -61.81
N VAL A 15 32.25 20.03 -62.12
CA VAL A 15 31.70 18.96 -62.98
C VAL A 15 32.11 17.57 -62.44
N GLY A 16 31.16 16.64 -62.25
CA GLY A 16 31.40 15.23 -61.89
C GLY A 16 30.61 14.24 -62.78
N ARG A 17 30.83 12.93 -62.64
CA ARG A 17 30.09 11.86 -63.35
C ARG A 17 29.47 10.87 -62.37
N ARG A 18 28.25 10.42 -62.71
CA ARG A 18 27.42 9.47 -61.95
C ARG A 18 28.13 8.15 -61.59
N SER A 19 28.05 7.78 -60.33
CA SER A 19 27.53 6.47 -59.90
C SER A 19 26.07 6.63 -59.45
N ALA A 20 25.44 5.58 -58.93
CA ALA A 20 24.22 5.69 -58.13
C ALA A 20 24.53 6.35 -56.76
N VAL A 21 23.48 6.67 -56.03
CA VAL A 21 23.49 7.34 -54.71
C VAL A 21 22.65 6.46 -53.79
N PRO A 22 23.22 5.85 -52.73
CA PRO A 22 22.46 5.51 -51.53
C PRO A 22 21.96 6.81 -50.89
N THR A 23 20.81 6.75 -50.23
CA THR A 23 20.29 7.83 -49.38
C THR A 23 21.09 7.94 -48.08
N SER A 24 20.50 8.60 -47.09
CA SER A 24 20.89 8.81 -45.69
C SER A 24 21.89 7.83 -45.06
N VAL A 25 22.64 8.36 -44.09
CA VAL A 25 22.80 7.65 -42.81
C VAL A 25 21.50 7.96 -42.10
N ASP A 26 20.78 6.95 -41.65
CA ASP A 26 19.51 7.13 -40.97
C ASP A 26 19.78 7.60 -39.52
N GLU A 27 18.79 8.24 -38.88
CA GLU A 27 18.96 8.92 -37.59
C GLU A 27 18.63 7.91 -36.47
N ILE A 28 19.39 7.92 -35.37
CA ILE A 28 19.02 7.21 -34.13
C ILE A 28 17.72 7.87 -33.64
N GLY A 29 16.74 7.07 -33.22
CA GLY A 29 15.45 7.56 -32.75
C GLY A 29 15.18 7.29 -31.27
N ILE A 30 15.65 6.14 -30.77
CA ILE A 30 15.69 5.81 -29.33
C ILE A 30 16.85 6.58 -28.70
N ASP A 31 16.57 7.42 -27.69
CA ASP A 31 17.58 8.34 -27.11
C ASP A 31 18.36 7.72 -25.93
N ALA A 32 17.76 6.80 -25.16
CA ALA A 32 18.36 6.04 -24.04
C ALA A 32 17.80 4.60 -23.98
N LEU A 33 18.23 3.78 -23.02
CA LEU A 33 17.65 2.48 -22.61
C LEU A 33 17.96 2.28 -21.11
N SER A 34 17.05 1.71 -20.33
CA SER A 34 17.26 1.34 -18.92
C SER A 34 17.58 -0.14 -18.78
N PHE A 35 18.34 -0.49 -17.74
CA PHE A 35 18.65 -1.87 -17.36
C PHE A 35 18.64 -1.94 -15.83
N TYR A 36 17.50 -2.29 -15.25
CA TYR A 36 17.35 -2.55 -13.81
C TYR A 36 18.07 -3.86 -13.42
N SER A 37 18.70 -3.89 -12.24
CA SER A 37 19.36 -5.08 -11.64
C SER A 37 20.26 -5.87 -12.61
N ALA A 38 21.10 -5.15 -13.36
CA ALA A 38 21.73 -5.71 -14.56
C ALA A 38 23.00 -6.56 -14.32
N ALA A 39 23.10 -7.69 -15.03
CA ALA A 39 24.31 -8.49 -15.24
C ALA A 39 25.03 -8.12 -16.55
N SER A 40 26.29 -8.55 -16.70
CA SER A 40 27.11 -8.30 -17.89
C SER A 40 27.43 -9.56 -18.70
N GLN A 41 27.79 -9.35 -19.98
CA GLN A 41 28.06 -10.44 -20.90
C GLN A 41 29.55 -10.54 -21.24
N ILE A 42 30.08 -11.77 -21.29
CA ILE A 42 31.50 -12.11 -21.40
C ILE A 42 31.79 -12.96 -22.66
N ALA A 43 33.07 -13.18 -22.97
CA ALA A 43 33.45 -13.91 -24.18
C ALA A 43 33.20 -15.42 -24.07
N ALA A 44 32.93 -16.08 -25.20
CA ALA A 44 32.76 -17.55 -25.29
C ALA A 44 34.01 -18.43 -24.99
N ASP A 45 34.96 -17.95 -24.18
CA ASP A 45 35.88 -18.82 -23.44
C ASP A 45 35.62 -18.87 -21.93
N GLY A 46 34.66 -18.09 -21.41
CA GLY A 46 34.27 -18.08 -19.99
C GLY A 46 35.36 -17.58 -19.03
N GLU A 47 36.45 -17.00 -19.55
CA GLU A 47 37.61 -16.53 -18.78
C GLU A 47 38.02 -15.08 -19.16
N SER A 48 37.24 -14.36 -20.01
CA SER A 48 37.67 -13.10 -20.66
C SER A 48 36.55 -12.08 -20.96
N GLU A 49 36.88 -10.79 -20.86
CA GLU A 49 36.07 -9.65 -21.34
C GLU A 49 35.63 -9.81 -22.82
N LEU A 50 34.36 -9.52 -23.12
CA LEU A 50 33.79 -9.52 -24.48
C LEU A 50 34.16 -8.23 -25.22
N ALA A 51 35.26 -8.29 -25.97
CA ALA A 51 35.83 -7.16 -26.69
C ALA A 51 35.66 -7.24 -28.23
N ASP A 52 34.52 -7.74 -28.72
CA ASP A 52 34.22 -7.81 -30.17
C ASP A 52 33.02 -6.93 -30.57
N ASP A 53 33.33 -5.78 -31.20
CA ASP A 53 32.36 -4.84 -31.78
C ASP A 53 31.44 -5.47 -32.86
N GLU A 54 31.71 -6.71 -33.33
CA GLU A 54 30.83 -7.47 -34.23
C GLU A 54 29.79 -8.36 -33.47
N THR A 55 29.84 -8.43 -32.13
CA THR A 55 28.91 -9.20 -31.25
C THR A 55 28.11 -8.31 -30.29
N ALA A 56 28.75 -7.36 -29.60
CA ALA A 56 28.08 -6.52 -28.58
C ALA A 56 27.19 -5.43 -29.21
N VAL A 57 25.96 -5.27 -28.73
CA VAL A 57 24.90 -4.39 -29.27
C VAL A 57 24.71 -3.14 -28.40
N VAL A 58 24.66 -3.30 -27.08
CA VAL A 58 24.53 -2.21 -26.09
C VAL A 58 25.58 -2.39 -25.00
N TRP A 59 26.15 -1.27 -24.54
CA TRP A 59 27.05 -1.24 -23.39
C TRP A 59 26.46 -0.38 -22.25
N ALA A 60 26.90 -0.63 -21.02
CA ALA A 60 26.63 0.24 -19.88
C ALA A 60 27.19 1.66 -20.09
N GLU A 61 26.77 2.60 -19.22
CA GLU A 61 27.24 3.98 -19.30
C GLU A 61 28.75 4.10 -18.97
N PRO A 62 29.51 5.08 -19.52
CA PRO A 62 30.98 5.11 -19.43
C PRO A 62 31.63 5.25 -18.04
N THR A 63 30.90 5.48 -16.96
CA THR A 63 31.40 5.44 -15.57
C THR A 63 30.95 4.22 -14.75
N ALA A 64 30.05 3.39 -15.29
CA ALA A 64 29.58 2.15 -14.68
C ALA A 64 30.72 1.15 -14.40
N TYR A 65 30.49 0.28 -13.41
CA TYR A 65 31.40 -0.79 -13.01
C TYR A 65 30.63 -2.08 -12.70
N ASN A 66 31.24 -3.23 -12.96
CA ASN A 66 30.71 -4.52 -12.56
C ASN A 66 31.48 -5.12 -11.38
N PHE A 67 30.82 -5.93 -10.56
CA PHE A 67 31.41 -6.59 -9.41
C PHE A 67 30.76 -7.93 -9.07
N GLU A 68 31.60 -8.84 -8.60
CA GLU A 68 31.23 -10.05 -7.87
C GLU A 68 30.42 -9.69 -6.61
N SER A 69 29.16 -10.13 -6.49
CA SER A 69 28.37 -9.91 -5.28
C SER A 69 28.32 -11.15 -4.35
N THR A 70 28.41 -12.37 -4.91
CA THR A 70 28.48 -13.63 -4.14
C THR A 70 29.92 -14.15 -3.89
N ASP A 71 30.10 -15.28 -3.18
CA ASP A 71 31.42 -15.88 -2.84
C ASP A 71 31.46 -17.40 -3.15
N ASP A 72 30.43 -17.94 -3.84
CA ASP A 72 30.21 -19.38 -4.07
C ASP A 72 29.83 -19.77 -5.54
N GLY A 73 29.61 -18.82 -6.47
CA GLY A 73 29.29 -19.05 -7.90
C GLY A 73 30.50 -19.27 -8.86
N PRO A 74 30.37 -19.02 -10.18
CA PRO A 74 31.45 -19.10 -11.17
C PRO A 74 32.53 -17.98 -11.00
N GLU A 75 33.64 -18.04 -11.75
CA GLU A 75 34.75 -17.06 -11.60
C GLU A 75 34.48 -15.78 -12.43
N THR A 76 33.85 -14.79 -11.79
CA THR A 76 33.33 -13.55 -12.38
C THR A 76 34.38 -12.66 -13.04
N VAL A 77 34.04 -12.16 -14.24
CA VAL A 77 34.92 -11.33 -15.08
C VAL A 77 34.69 -9.84 -14.84
N VAL A 78 35.46 -9.24 -13.94
CA VAL A 78 35.47 -7.77 -13.76
C VAL A 78 36.14 -7.08 -14.96
N TYR A 79 35.45 -6.09 -15.54
CA TYR A 79 35.90 -5.30 -16.69
C TYR A 79 36.92 -4.22 -16.28
N ASP A 80 38.15 -4.32 -16.80
CA ASP A 80 39.31 -3.48 -16.42
C ASP A 80 39.86 -2.69 -17.66
N ASP A 81 39.69 -3.21 -18.90
CA ASP A 81 40.27 -2.65 -20.14
C ASP A 81 39.24 -2.32 -21.26
N ASN A 82 37.98 -2.81 -21.22
CA ASN A 82 36.92 -2.58 -22.24
C ASN A 82 35.56 -2.14 -21.61
N PRO A 83 34.57 -1.62 -22.39
CA PRO A 83 33.24 -1.30 -21.89
C PRO A 83 32.40 -2.56 -21.59
N ILE A 84 31.56 -2.49 -20.56
CA ILE A 84 30.70 -3.57 -20.07
C ILE A 84 29.50 -3.77 -21.03
N PRO A 85 29.32 -4.94 -21.68
CA PRO A 85 28.16 -5.20 -22.56
C PRO A 85 26.94 -5.65 -21.78
N LEU A 86 25.78 -5.06 -22.09
CA LEU A 86 24.46 -5.40 -21.51
C LEU A 86 23.53 -6.08 -22.53
N VAL A 87 23.82 -5.97 -23.84
CA VAL A 87 23.11 -6.71 -24.90
C VAL A 87 24.10 -7.20 -25.95
N SER A 88 23.99 -8.46 -26.39
CA SER A 88 24.84 -9.10 -27.41
C SER A 88 24.04 -9.95 -28.39
N GLU A 89 24.61 -10.18 -29.57
CA GLU A 89 24.03 -10.99 -30.66
C GLU A 89 24.99 -12.07 -31.16
N ASP A 90 24.46 -13.27 -31.44
CA ASP A 90 25.04 -14.17 -32.44
C ASP A 90 23.97 -14.71 -33.39
N GLY A 91 23.78 -14.00 -34.51
CA GLY A 91 22.84 -14.39 -35.57
C GLY A 91 21.37 -14.21 -35.13
N PRO A 92 20.58 -15.30 -35.00
CA PRO A 92 19.19 -15.23 -34.54
C PRO A 92 19.06 -15.19 -33.01
N VAL A 93 20.15 -15.40 -32.27
CA VAL A 93 20.15 -15.41 -30.80
C VAL A 93 20.62 -14.05 -30.26
N VAL A 94 19.91 -13.53 -29.26
CA VAL A 94 20.22 -12.29 -28.54
C VAL A 94 20.29 -12.59 -27.04
N GLY A 95 21.26 -12.00 -26.34
CA GLY A 95 21.33 -12.00 -24.89
C GLY A 95 21.09 -10.59 -24.34
N LEU A 96 20.23 -10.47 -23.32
CA LEU A 96 19.97 -9.24 -22.55
C LEU A 96 20.43 -9.49 -21.10
N GLY A 97 21.06 -8.50 -20.47
CA GLY A 97 21.60 -8.60 -19.11
C GLY A 97 20.64 -8.15 -18.00
N THR A 98 19.33 -8.21 -18.22
CA THR A 98 18.31 -8.13 -17.16
C THR A 98 17.04 -8.85 -17.61
N VAL A 99 16.30 -9.44 -16.66
CA VAL A 99 14.94 -9.97 -16.85
C VAL A 99 13.88 -8.86 -16.88
N ASP A 100 14.11 -7.78 -16.13
CA ASP A 100 13.24 -6.61 -16.00
C ASP A 100 13.26 -5.68 -17.22
N PHE A 101 13.80 -6.10 -18.37
CA PHE A 101 14.03 -5.18 -19.49
C PHE A 101 12.73 -4.58 -20.06
N VAL A 102 11.59 -5.23 -19.86
CA VAL A 102 10.24 -4.80 -20.27
C VAL A 102 9.13 -5.25 -19.27
N SER A 103 9.47 -5.52 -18.00
CA SER A 103 8.47 -5.84 -16.97
C SER A 103 7.59 -4.62 -16.65
N ASP A 104 6.37 -4.83 -16.16
CA ASP A 104 5.47 -3.69 -15.93
C ASP A 104 5.94 -2.73 -14.81
N ASP A 105 6.63 -3.26 -13.79
CA ASP A 105 7.19 -2.47 -12.68
C ASP A 105 8.50 -1.72 -13.06
N GLN A 106 9.38 -2.32 -13.86
CA GLN A 106 10.77 -1.85 -14.06
C GLN A 106 11.21 -1.73 -15.54
N GLY A 107 10.30 -1.96 -16.50
CA GLY A 107 10.56 -2.15 -17.93
C GLY A 107 11.12 -0.97 -18.73
N GLY A 108 11.53 0.13 -18.10
CA GLY A 108 12.18 1.26 -18.77
C GLY A 108 11.35 1.91 -19.88
N PHE A 109 10.02 1.86 -19.78
CA PHE A 109 9.12 2.34 -20.84
C PHE A 109 9.19 3.86 -21.08
N ASP A 110 9.71 4.65 -20.14
CA ASP A 110 9.97 6.08 -20.35
C ASP A 110 11.27 6.37 -21.14
N VAL A 111 12.03 5.31 -21.49
CA VAL A 111 13.25 5.35 -22.32
C VAL A 111 13.22 4.37 -23.51
N ASP A 112 12.04 4.07 -24.07
CA ASP A 112 11.85 3.29 -25.31
C ASP A 112 12.37 1.81 -25.28
N ASN A 113 12.48 1.18 -24.10
CA ASN A 113 12.93 -0.21 -23.97
C ASN A 113 12.06 -1.21 -24.75
N GLU A 114 10.73 -1.06 -24.70
CA GLU A 114 9.76 -1.85 -25.45
C GLU A 114 9.96 -1.68 -26.95
N ALA A 115 10.24 -0.45 -27.38
CA ALA A 115 10.47 -0.16 -28.79
C ALA A 115 11.76 -0.80 -29.29
N PHE A 116 12.81 -0.89 -28.46
CA PHE A 116 14.03 -1.63 -28.77
C PHE A 116 13.79 -3.14 -28.87
N LEU A 117 13.04 -3.74 -27.93
CA LEU A 117 12.76 -5.18 -27.97
C LEU A 117 11.88 -5.57 -29.18
N VAL A 118 10.84 -4.80 -29.50
CA VAL A 118 10.06 -5.05 -30.72
C VAL A 118 10.88 -4.75 -32.00
N ASN A 119 11.81 -3.80 -31.98
CA ASN A 119 12.77 -3.62 -33.09
C ASN A 119 13.74 -4.81 -33.26
N LEU A 120 14.08 -5.52 -32.18
CA LEU A 120 14.78 -6.81 -32.24
C LEU A 120 13.86 -7.89 -32.85
N PHE A 121 12.62 -8.01 -32.41
CA PHE A 121 11.64 -8.97 -32.97
C PHE A 121 11.44 -8.73 -34.49
N ASP A 122 11.27 -7.48 -34.92
CA ASP A 122 11.18 -7.04 -36.33
C ASP A 122 12.38 -7.53 -37.16
N ALA A 123 13.58 -7.55 -36.57
CA ALA A 123 14.82 -7.90 -37.23
C ALA A 123 15.18 -9.40 -37.20
N LYS A 124 14.78 -10.13 -36.14
CA LYS A 124 15.07 -11.56 -35.97
C LYS A 124 13.97 -12.44 -36.57
N ILE A 125 12.71 -12.15 -36.24
CA ILE A 125 11.54 -12.94 -36.62
C ILE A 125 11.02 -12.48 -37.99
N GLY A 126 10.77 -11.18 -38.17
CA GLY A 126 10.53 -10.58 -39.49
C GLY A 126 9.26 -9.73 -39.68
N GLY A 127 8.59 -9.31 -38.60
CA GLY A 127 7.51 -8.30 -38.60
C GLY A 127 6.07 -8.83 -38.54
N GLU A 128 5.88 -10.13 -38.28
CA GLU A 128 4.65 -10.80 -37.82
C GLU A 128 5.04 -12.24 -37.39
N GLY A 129 4.50 -12.78 -36.28
CA GLY A 129 4.76 -14.17 -35.84
C GLY A 129 4.46 -14.45 -34.36
N THR A 130 4.50 -15.73 -33.95
CA THR A 130 4.32 -16.15 -32.55
C THR A 130 5.66 -16.25 -31.81
N VAL A 131 5.70 -15.77 -30.57
CA VAL A 131 6.84 -15.80 -29.66
C VAL A 131 6.44 -16.58 -28.41
N LEU A 132 7.09 -17.72 -28.17
CA LEU A 132 6.89 -18.45 -26.93
C LEU A 132 7.63 -17.77 -25.77
N TRP A 133 7.02 -17.75 -24.59
CA TRP A 133 7.64 -17.36 -23.33
C TRP A 133 7.86 -18.65 -22.52
N ASP A 134 9.13 -19.00 -22.24
CA ASP A 134 9.46 -20.23 -21.50
C ASP A 134 9.17 -20.07 -20.01
N GLU A 135 8.26 -20.89 -19.50
CA GLU A 135 7.81 -20.94 -18.09
C GLU A 135 7.99 -22.35 -17.50
N GLY A 136 8.59 -23.28 -18.25
CA GLY A 136 8.75 -24.69 -17.88
C GLY A 136 10.04 -25.02 -17.13
N HIS A 137 10.74 -24.04 -16.55
CA HIS A 137 12.10 -24.22 -16.04
C HIS A 137 12.37 -23.54 -14.69
N ASP A 138 11.37 -23.45 -13.81
CA ASP A 138 11.48 -22.90 -12.45
C ASP A 138 12.10 -21.47 -12.48
N GLN A 139 11.59 -20.58 -13.33
CA GLN A 139 12.09 -19.21 -13.49
C GLN A 139 12.14 -18.49 -12.13
N PHE A 140 13.18 -17.69 -11.89
CA PHE A 140 13.26 -16.92 -10.63
C PHE A 140 12.33 -15.70 -10.69
N HIS A 141 11.70 -15.37 -9.56
CA HIS A 141 10.48 -14.54 -9.47
C HIS A 141 9.29 -15.11 -10.26
N GLU A 142 8.10 -14.58 -9.96
CA GLU A 142 6.95 -14.68 -10.85
C GLU A 142 7.31 -13.89 -12.13
N LEU A 143 7.83 -14.58 -13.14
CA LEU A 143 8.23 -14.03 -14.46
C LEU A 143 7.45 -14.69 -15.61
N GLY A 144 6.25 -15.18 -15.31
CA GLY A 144 5.28 -15.55 -16.32
C GLY A 144 4.88 -14.35 -17.18
N LEU A 145 4.29 -14.60 -18.33
CA LEU A 145 3.92 -13.58 -19.32
C LEU A 145 3.01 -12.46 -18.75
N GLU A 146 2.30 -12.73 -17.64
CA GLU A 146 1.48 -11.77 -16.91
C GLU A 146 2.24 -10.55 -16.35
N TYR A 147 3.53 -10.69 -16.00
CA TYR A 147 4.40 -9.60 -15.51
C TYR A 147 4.89 -8.65 -16.61
N TYR A 148 4.44 -8.90 -17.83
CA TYR A 148 4.81 -8.21 -19.05
C TYR A 148 3.55 -7.78 -19.83
N HIS A 149 2.42 -7.55 -19.14
CA HIS A 149 1.10 -7.29 -19.72
C HIS A 149 1.09 -6.04 -20.61
N SER A 150 1.71 -4.92 -20.21
CA SER A 150 1.82 -3.74 -21.09
C SER A 150 2.65 -4.05 -22.33
N PHE A 151 3.68 -4.88 -22.17
CA PHE A 151 4.56 -5.30 -23.27
C PHE A 151 3.87 -6.29 -24.22
N ASP A 152 3.05 -7.22 -23.74
CA ASP A 152 2.25 -8.12 -24.60
C ASP A 152 1.26 -7.32 -25.43
N GLN A 153 0.48 -6.41 -24.82
CA GLN A 153 -0.42 -5.55 -25.60
C GLN A 153 0.33 -4.76 -26.69
N TYR A 154 1.51 -4.22 -26.38
CA TYR A 154 2.36 -3.51 -27.33
C TYR A 154 2.94 -4.41 -28.43
N ALA A 155 3.33 -5.65 -28.08
CA ALA A 155 3.82 -6.67 -29.01
C ALA A 155 2.70 -7.15 -29.95
N ALA A 156 1.51 -7.42 -29.43
CA ALA A 156 0.31 -7.80 -30.18
C ALA A 156 -0.09 -6.72 -31.20
N ASP A 157 -0.07 -5.44 -30.81
CA ASP A 157 -0.39 -4.32 -31.70
C ASP A 157 0.72 -4.09 -32.77
N ALA A 158 1.96 -4.46 -32.46
CA ALA A 158 3.05 -4.56 -33.42
C ALA A 158 2.96 -5.80 -34.36
N GLY A 159 2.16 -6.81 -33.99
CA GLY A 159 1.91 -8.03 -34.78
C GLY A 159 2.58 -9.31 -34.28
N TYR A 160 2.94 -9.36 -32.99
CA TYR A 160 3.54 -10.51 -32.31
C TYR A 160 2.56 -11.11 -31.31
N ASP A 161 2.21 -12.39 -31.49
CA ASP A 161 1.48 -13.21 -30.50
C ASP A 161 2.52 -13.63 -29.45
N LEU A 162 2.48 -13.12 -28.22
CA LEU A 162 3.23 -13.75 -27.11
C LEU A 162 2.39 -14.91 -26.57
N THR A 163 3.02 -15.97 -26.08
CA THR A 163 2.32 -17.16 -25.60
C THR A 163 3.19 -17.92 -24.59
N ALA A 164 2.71 -18.07 -23.37
CA ALA A 164 3.30 -18.92 -22.34
C ALA A 164 3.55 -20.36 -22.84
N THR A 165 4.57 -21.03 -22.32
CA THR A 165 4.73 -22.48 -22.48
C THR A 165 5.56 -23.09 -21.36
N THR A 166 4.96 -24.08 -20.69
CA THR A 166 5.64 -24.97 -19.74
C THR A 166 6.38 -26.12 -20.44
N ASN A 167 6.28 -26.25 -21.76
CA ASN A 167 6.92 -27.34 -22.52
C ASN A 167 7.24 -26.96 -23.97
N ILE A 168 8.44 -26.39 -24.17
CA ILE A 168 8.93 -25.97 -25.49
C ILE A 168 8.98 -27.09 -26.56
N LEU A 169 8.94 -28.37 -26.17
CA LEU A 169 8.90 -29.48 -27.14
C LEU A 169 7.51 -29.66 -27.79
N GLY A 170 6.46 -29.13 -27.18
CA GLY A 170 5.06 -29.41 -27.50
C GLY A 170 4.62 -30.79 -27.03
N GLY A 171 3.41 -30.90 -26.49
CA GLY A 171 2.93 -32.14 -25.87
C GLY A 171 1.42 -32.22 -25.71
N THR A 172 0.95 -33.45 -25.47
CA THR A 172 -0.45 -33.80 -25.22
C THR A 172 -0.53 -34.75 -24.02
N GLU A 173 -0.04 -34.33 -22.86
CA GLU A 173 -0.09 -35.11 -21.61
C GLU A 173 -0.96 -34.39 -20.58
N LEU A 174 -1.78 -35.14 -19.84
CA LEU A 174 -2.56 -34.64 -18.71
C LEU A 174 -1.83 -34.95 -17.40
N LEU A 175 -1.83 -33.97 -16.49
CA LEU A 175 -1.33 -34.11 -15.12
C LEU A 175 -2.42 -34.73 -14.23
N PHE A 176 -2.05 -35.62 -13.32
CA PHE A 176 -2.95 -36.19 -12.31
C PHE A 176 -2.26 -36.28 -10.94
N PRO A 177 -2.10 -35.17 -10.20
CA PRO A 177 -1.50 -35.17 -8.88
C PRO A 177 -2.29 -36.03 -7.88
N SER A 178 -1.58 -36.65 -6.93
CA SER A 178 -2.07 -37.53 -5.84
C SER A 178 -3.20 -38.52 -6.21
N THR A 179 -3.20 -39.05 -7.43
CA THR A 179 -4.42 -39.63 -8.00
C THR A 179 -4.77 -41.06 -7.52
N ALA A 180 -6.05 -41.28 -7.21
CA ALA A 180 -6.68 -42.57 -7.00
C ALA A 180 -7.16 -43.22 -8.32
N SER A 181 -7.10 -44.55 -8.40
CA SER A 181 -7.61 -45.26 -9.58
C SER A 181 -9.10 -45.62 -9.48
N GLN A 182 -9.68 -46.11 -10.57
CA GLN A 182 -11.10 -46.47 -10.61
C GLN A 182 -11.33 -47.95 -10.88
N VAL A 183 -12.45 -48.49 -10.37
CA VAL A 183 -12.86 -49.89 -10.45
C VAL A 183 -14.30 -50.02 -10.92
N ALA A 184 -14.68 -51.20 -11.44
CA ALA A 184 -16.07 -51.47 -11.76
C ALA A 184 -16.90 -51.63 -10.47
N ALA A 185 -18.20 -51.29 -10.54
CA ALA A 185 -19.18 -51.33 -9.44
C ALA A 185 -19.42 -52.70 -8.73
N GLY A 186 -18.58 -53.70 -9.00
CA GLY A 186 -18.50 -54.96 -8.25
C GLY A 186 -17.22 -55.16 -7.43
N GLY A 187 -16.34 -54.14 -7.32
CA GLY A 187 -15.02 -54.25 -6.66
C GLY A 187 -14.04 -55.11 -7.46
N GLY A 188 -13.65 -54.62 -8.63
CA GLY A 188 -12.72 -55.31 -9.55
C GLY A 188 -12.49 -54.53 -10.84
N PRO A 189 -11.63 -55.00 -11.76
CA PRO A 189 -10.99 -54.15 -12.76
C PRO A 189 -12.00 -53.60 -13.77
N LEU A 190 -12.03 -52.28 -13.90
CA LEU A 190 -12.85 -51.56 -14.88
C LEU A 190 -12.25 -51.77 -16.27
N THR A 191 -12.94 -52.57 -17.09
CA THR A 191 -12.37 -53.16 -18.31
C THR A 191 -13.31 -53.08 -19.52
N ASP A 192 -14.31 -52.21 -19.47
CA ASP A 192 -15.16 -51.88 -20.62
C ASP A 192 -14.88 -50.44 -21.08
N PRO A 193 -14.15 -50.23 -22.20
CA PRO A 193 -13.69 -48.91 -22.65
C PRO A 193 -14.81 -48.06 -23.27
N SER A 194 -16.08 -48.33 -22.94
CA SER A 194 -17.18 -47.37 -23.09
C SER A 194 -17.44 -46.56 -21.82
N HIS A 195 -16.70 -46.79 -20.74
CA HIS A 195 -16.84 -46.11 -19.45
C HIS A 195 -15.54 -45.47 -18.93
N VAL A 196 -14.39 -45.66 -19.59
CA VAL A 196 -13.10 -45.07 -19.19
C VAL A 196 -12.68 -44.06 -20.26
N VAL A 197 -12.41 -42.83 -19.85
CA VAL A 197 -12.00 -41.71 -20.71
C VAL A 197 -10.47 -41.64 -20.79
N VAL A 198 -9.80 -41.67 -19.64
CA VAL A 198 -8.33 -41.63 -19.52
C VAL A 198 -7.82 -42.85 -18.76
N TRP A 199 -6.73 -43.43 -19.24
CA TRP A 199 -5.95 -44.47 -18.56
C TRP A 199 -4.61 -43.89 -18.14
N ALA A 200 -4.00 -44.39 -17.06
CA ALA A 200 -2.61 -44.09 -16.74
C ALA A 200 -1.66 -44.70 -17.79
N GLU A 201 -0.39 -44.28 -17.80
CA GLU A 201 0.60 -44.89 -18.67
C GLU A 201 0.93 -46.35 -18.32
N SER A 202 1.47 -47.09 -19.29
CA SER A 202 1.72 -48.53 -19.21
C SER A 202 2.87 -48.95 -18.28
N THR A 203 3.49 -47.97 -17.60
CA THR A 203 4.50 -48.09 -16.55
C THR A 203 3.94 -47.88 -15.14
N ALA A 204 2.77 -47.26 -15.00
CA ALA A 204 2.15 -46.91 -13.73
C ALA A 204 1.72 -48.15 -12.92
N GLN A 205 1.63 -47.97 -11.60
CA GLN A 205 1.33 -49.02 -10.62
C GLN A 205 0.44 -48.45 -9.50
N ASN A 206 -0.52 -49.24 -9.03
CA ASN A 206 -1.27 -48.91 -7.83
C ASN A 206 -0.49 -49.24 -6.56
N VAL A 207 -0.57 -48.37 -5.56
CA VAL A 207 0.05 -48.50 -4.24
C VAL A 207 -1.00 -48.40 -3.14
N ASP A 208 -0.87 -49.27 -2.14
CA ASP A 208 -1.69 -49.39 -0.94
C ASP A 208 -0.70 -49.71 0.19
N ASP A 209 -0.20 -48.64 0.84
CA ASP A 209 0.76 -48.74 1.96
C ASP A 209 0.06 -48.52 3.33
N ALA A 210 -1.20 -48.06 3.33
CA ALA A 210 -2.11 -48.06 4.48
C ALA A 210 -2.41 -49.51 4.95
N GLY A 211 -2.65 -50.42 4.00
CA GLY A 211 -2.66 -51.87 4.19
C GLY A 211 -4.06 -52.48 4.32
N ASP A 212 -5.01 -51.99 3.54
CA ASP A 212 -6.43 -52.23 3.72
C ASP A 212 -6.93 -53.57 3.13
N GLU A 213 -8.06 -54.09 3.64
CA GLU A 213 -8.66 -55.33 3.11
C GLU A 213 -9.62 -55.07 1.92
N ALA A 214 -9.54 -53.89 1.27
CA ALA A 214 -10.53 -53.37 0.32
C ALA A 214 -10.03 -53.08 -1.12
N SER A 215 -8.81 -52.56 -1.30
CA SER A 215 -8.23 -52.08 -2.57
C SER A 215 -8.22 -53.11 -3.73
N TYR A 216 -8.26 -52.64 -4.98
CA TYR A 216 -7.95 -53.44 -6.17
C TYR A 216 -6.66 -53.00 -6.85
N ILE A 217 -5.56 -53.65 -6.50
CA ILE A 217 -4.27 -53.48 -7.19
C ILE A 217 -4.32 -54.11 -8.59
N TYR A 218 -4.27 -53.29 -9.65
CA TYR A 218 -4.07 -53.75 -11.02
C TYR A 218 -2.67 -54.36 -11.19
N GLY A 219 -2.42 -55.18 -12.22
CA GLY A 219 -1.12 -55.86 -12.33
C GLY A 219 -0.69 -56.29 -13.72
N ASP A 220 0.64 -56.27 -13.96
CA ASP A 220 1.38 -56.68 -15.18
C ASP A 220 0.55 -56.69 -16.49
N GLY A 221 0.02 -55.53 -16.92
CA GLY A 221 -0.74 -55.38 -18.18
C GLY A 221 -2.24 -55.68 -18.08
N GLU A 222 -2.84 -55.34 -16.93
CA GLU A 222 -4.18 -54.77 -16.85
C GLU A 222 -4.00 -53.23 -16.82
N ASP A 223 -4.77 -52.49 -17.61
CA ASP A 223 -4.62 -51.03 -17.77
C ASP A 223 -5.35 -50.30 -16.61
N ILE A 224 -4.79 -49.23 -16.06
CA ILE A 224 -5.31 -48.49 -14.88
C ILE A 224 -6.20 -47.31 -15.34
N PRO A 225 -7.47 -47.19 -14.93
CA PRO A 225 -8.32 -46.03 -15.27
C PRO A 225 -8.13 -44.89 -14.28
N LEU A 226 -7.98 -43.65 -14.80
CA LEU A 226 -7.89 -42.39 -14.03
C LEU A 226 -9.16 -41.53 -14.18
N VAL A 227 -9.80 -41.57 -15.35
CA VAL A 227 -11.06 -40.85 -15.61
C VAL A 227 -12.11 -41.80 -16.19
N SER A 228 -13.32 -41.78 -15.63
CA SER A 228 -14.46 -42.59 -16.07
C SER A 228 -15.72 -41.76 -16.29
N ARG A 229 -16.68 -42.31 -17.04
CA ARG A 229 -17.95 -41.66 -17.35
C ARG A 229 -19.08 -42.66 -17.55
N ASP A 230 -20.26 -42.34 -17.05
CA ASP A 230 -21.50 -43.07 -17.33
C ASP A 230 -22.68 -42.11 -17.52
N GLY A 231 -22.94 -41.74 -18.78
CA GLY A 231 -23.90 -40.69 -19.12
C GLY A 231 -23.30 -39.29 -18.95
N THR A 232 -23.95 -38.45 -18.15
CA THR A 232 -23.49 -37.10 -17.78
C THR A 232 -22.67 -37.09 -16.50
N VAL A 233 -22.56 -38.22 -15.79
CA VAL A 233 -21.72 -38.34 -14.59
C VAL A 233 -20.29 -38.74 -14.97
N VAL A 234 -19.34 -37.94 -14.52
CA VAL A 234 -17.89 -38.09 -14.71
C VAL A 234 -17.26 -38.41 -13.35
N GLY A 235 -16.23 -39.25 -13.34
CA GLY A 235 -15.38 -39.47 -12.18
C GLY A 235 -13.93 -39.25 -12.55
N ILE A 236 -13.23 -38.41 -11.80
CA ILE A 236 -11.81 -38.11 -11.97
C ILE A 236 -11.09 -38.52 -10.69
N GLY A 237 -9.93 -39.16 -10.81
CA GLY A 237 -9.18 -39.70 -9.68
C GLY A 237 -8.36 -38.69 -8.88
N THR A 238 -8.58 -37.39 -9.02
CA THR A 238 -8.01 -36.34 -8.17
C THR A 238 -8.86 -35.08 -8.32
N PRO A 239 -8.92 -34.17 -7.33
CA PRO A 239 -9.31 -32.77 -7.55
C PRO A 239 -8.12 -31.87 -7.93
N GLU A 240 -6.90 -32.25 -7.54
CA GLU A 240 -5.64 -31.50 -7.72
C GLU A 240 -5.31 -31.25 -9.21
N LEU A 241 -5.97 -31.93 -10.15
CA LEU A 241 -5.85 -31.62 -11.59
C LEU A 241 -6.46 -30.27 -11.99
N LEU A 242 -7.16 -29.59 -11.07
CA LEU A 242 -7.79 -28.28 -11.20
C LEU A 242 -7.14 -27.21 -10.30
N GLU A 243 -6.25 -27.62 -9.38
CA GLU A 243 -5.75 -26.76 -8.29
C GLU A 243 -4.74 -25.74 -8.84
N ASP A 244 -4.83 -24.50 -8.34
CA ASP A 244 -4.05 -23.37 -8.84
C ASP A 244 -2.53 -23.68 -8.80
N GLY A 245 -1.82 -23.43 -9.91
CA GLY A 245 -0.42 -23.79 -10.12
C GLY A 245 -0.14 -25.24 -10.60
N ASP A 246 -1.06 -26.20 -10.39
CA ASP A 246 -1.00 -27.55 -11.01
C ASP A 246 -1.91 -27.65 -12.28
N PHE A 247 -2.71 -26.60 -12.56
CA PHE A 247 -3.76 -26.56 -13.58
C PHE A 247 -3.26 -26.22 -15.01
N THR A 248 -2.44 -27.09 -15.61
CA THR A 248 -1.88 -26.88 -16.97
C THR A 248 -2.94 -26.68 -18.09
N ASP A 249 -2.57 -26.00 -19.20
CA ASP A 249 -3.43 -25.79 -20.40
C ASP A 249 -4.13 -27.08 -20.88
N ALA A 250 -3.41 -28.21 -20.79
CA ALA A 250 -3.90 -29.50 -21.24
C ALA A 250 -5.00 -30.03 -20.30
N ASN A 251 -4.89 -29.76 -19.00
CA ASN A 251 -5.90 -30.07 -18.00
C ASN A 251 -7.11 -29.13 -18.15
N GLU A 252 -6.89 -27.82 -18.23
CA GLU A 252 -7.92 -26.79 -18.47
C GLU A 252 -8.77 -27.12 -19.70
N GLN A 253 -8.12 -27.22 -20.86
CA GLN A 253 -8.81 -27.51 -22.11
C GLN A 253 -9.43 -28.92 -22.12
N PHE A 254 -8.93 -29.89 -21.35
CA PHE A 254 -9.59 -31.20 -21.19
C PHE A 254 -10.87 -31.09 -20.36
N VAL A 255 -10.87 -30.34 -19.27
CA VAL A 255 -12.03 -30.16 -18.38
C VAL A 255 -13.12 -29.35 -19.08
N LEU A 256 -12.76 -28.25 -19.76
CA LEU A 256 -13.68 -27.49 -20.62
C LEU A 256 -14.29 -28.37 -21.73
N ASN A 257 -13.49 -29.23 -22.37
CA ASN A 257 -13.99 -30.19 -23.37
C ASN A 257 -14.96 -31.22 -22.77
N VAL A 258 -14.76 -31.64 -21.51
CA VAL A 258 -15.67 -32.56 -20.82
C VAL A 258 -16.96 -31.85 -20.43
N LEU A 259 -16.91 -30.60 -19.92
CA LEU A 259 -18.07 -29.75 -19.65
C LEU A 259 -18.92 -29.52 -20.92
N ALA A 260 -18.27 -29.17 -22.04
CA ALA A 260 -18.94 -28.92 -23.31
C ALA A 260 -19.62 -30.19 -23.92
N ASP A 261 -19.15 -31.41 -23.60
CA ASP A 261 -19.80 -32.66 -24.02
C ASP A 261 -20.75 -33.26 -22.95
N THR A 262 -20.78 -32.73 -21.71
CA THR A 262 -21.79 -33.09 -20.69
C THR A 262 -22.99 -32.13 -20.70
N ILE A 263 -22.76 -30.82 -20.56
CA ILE A 263 -23.81 -29.78 -20.47
C ILE A 263 -23.92 -28.93 -21.75
N GLY A 264 -22.80 -28.56 -22.37
CA GLY A 264 -22.75 -27.75 -23.60
C GLY A 264 -22.02 -26.43 -23.42
N ASP A 265 -21.96 -25.63 -24.50
CA ASP A 265 -21.18 -24.38 -24.67
C ASP A 265 -21.51 -23.20 -23.69
N ALA A 266 -22.17 -23.45 -22.55
CA ALA A 266 -22.45 -22.53 -21.42
C ALA A 266 -23.43 -23.22 -20.42
N GLY A 267 -23.37 -22.87 -19.13
CA GLY A 267 -24.29 -23.32 -18.06
C GLY A 267 -23.77 -22.97 -16.66
N THR A 268 -24.57 -23.19 -15.61
CA THR A 268 -24.16 -22.93 -14.22
C THR A 268 -23.47 -24.16 -13.61
N ILE A 269 -22.33 -23.95 -12.96
CA ILE A 269 -21.49 -24.96 -12.31
C ILE A 269 -21.53 -24.73 -10.80
N LEU A 270 -22.06 -25.71 -10.06
CA LEU A 270 -22.18 -25.67 -8.61
C LEU A 270 -21.06 -26.48 -7.94
N TRP A 271 -20.30 -25.86 -7.04
CA TRP A 271 -19.31 -26.52 -6.19
C TRP A 271 -19.93 -26.91 -4.84
N ASP A 272 -19.77 -28.18 -4.45
CA ASP A 272 -20.23 -28.72 -3.16
C ASP A 272 -19.26 -28.34 -2.03
N ASP A 273 -19.62 -27.30 -1.27
CA ASP A 273 -18.90 -26.87 -0.05
C ASP A 273 -19.62 -27.36 1.24
N ALA A 274 -20.82 -27.92 1.08
CA ALA A 274 -21.73 -28.32 2.17
C ALA A 274 -21.29 -29.54 3.00
N HIS A 275 -20.23 -30.25 2.60
CA HIS A 275 -19.89 -31.60 3.09
C HIS A 275 -18.48 -31.74 3.72
N GLU A 276 -17.92 -30.66 4.27
CA GLU A 276 -16.54 -30.59 4.80
C GLU A 276 -15.52 -31.19 3.80
N THR A 277 -15.35 -30.54 2.65
CA THR A 277 -14.34 -30.94 1.66
C THR A 277 -12.93 -30.59 2.18
N TYR A 278 -11.91 -31.37 1.80
CA TYR A 278 -10.51 -31.02 2.14
C TYR A 278 -10.03 -29.78 1.36
N TYR A 279 -10.57 -29.60 0.16
CA TYR A 279 -10.23 -28.53 -0.77
C TYR A 279 -11.32 -27.45 -0.70
N ASP A 280 -10.88 -26.21 -0.50
CA ASP A 280 -11.69 -24.99 -0.45
C ASP A 280 -11.90 -24.49 -1.89
N PRO A 281 -13.08 -23.97 -2.30
CA PRO A 281 -13.25 -23.38 -3.63
C PRO A 281 -12.21 -22.30 -3.96
N SER A 282 -11.61 -21.62 -2.97
CA SER A 282 -10.57 -20.61 -3.17
C SER A 282 -9.18 -21.15 -3.57
N THR A 283 -9.01 -22.46 -3.80
CA THR A 283 -7.77 -23.05 -4.37
C THR A 283 -7.93 -23.49 -5.83
N PHE A 284 -8.95 -22.95 -6.50
CA PHE A 284 -9.32 -23.26 -7.88
C PHE A 284 -9.68 -21.98 -8.66
N GLY A 285 -9.06 -20.84 -8.32
CA GLY A 285 -9.34 -19.54 -8.93
C GLY A 285 -8.97 -19.47 -10.42
N GLU A 286 -7.93 -20.18 -10.84
CA GLU A 286 -7.57 -20.34 -12.26
C GLU A 286 -8.66 -21.13 -13.01
N PHE A 287 -9.18 -22.19 -12.39
CA PHE A 287 -10.27 -22.99 -12.94
C PHE A 287 -11.60 -22.22 -13.00
N GLU A 288 -11.94 -21.46 -11.96
CA GLU A 288 -13.09 -20.55 -11.93
C GLU A 288 -13.00 -19.51 -13.06
N ALA A 289 -11.88 -18.79 -13.16
CA ALA A 289 -11.65 -17.81 -14.22
C ALA A 289 -11.72 -18.42 -15.63
N ALA A 290 -11.15 -19.62 -15.82
CA ALA A 290 -11.20 -20.34 -17.09
C ALA A 290 -12.65 -20.67 -17.51
N VAL A 291 -13.48 -21.21 -16.60
CA VAL A 291 -14.89 -21.52 -16.94
C VAL A 291 -15.76 -20.27 -17.10
N GLU A 292 -15.56 -19.22 -16.31
CA GLU A 292 -16.24 -17.94 -16.49
C GLU A 292 -15.90 -17.32 -17.87
N SER A 293 -14.64 -17.40 -18.30
CA SER A 293 -14.18 -16.82 -19.57
C SER A 293 -14.86 -17.43 -20.82
N GLU A 294 -15.08 -18.75 -20.82
CA GLU A 294 -15.84 -19.46 -21.87
C GLU A 294 -17.37 -19.32 -21.71
N GLY A 295 -17.84 -18.71 -20.62
CA GLY A 295 -19.24 -18.33 -20.42
C GLY A 295 -20.10 -19.35 -19.66
N TYR A 296 -19.49 -20.11 -18.75
CA TYR A 296 -20.21 -20.72 -17.63
C TYR A 296 -20.44 -19.68 -16.52
N GLU A 297 -21.28 -20.00 -15.53
CA GLU A 297 -21.45 -19.22 -14.28
C GLU A 297 -21.00 -20.16 -13.14
N PHE A 298 -20.04 -19.76 -12.30
CA PHE A 298 -19.54 -20.59 -11.18
C PHE A 298 -20.17 -20.16 -9.85
N GLU A 299 -20.61 -21.12 -9.02
CA GLU A 299 -21.23 -20.87 -7.72
C GLU A 299 -20.77 -21.93 -6.70
N ALA A 300 -20.16 -21.53 -5.58
CA ALA A 300 -19.95 -22.43 -4.43
C ALA A 300 -21.15 -22.38 -3.47
N SER A 301 -21.45 -23.48 -2.77
CA SER A 301 -22.60 -23.53 -1.86
C SER A 301 -22.44 -24.42 -0.63
N GLU A 302 -22.65 -23.81 0.54
CA GLU A 302 -22.81 -24.47 1.84
C GLU A 302 -24.14 -25.27 1.97
N ASP A 303 -25.08 -25.18 1.02
CA ASP A 303 -26.33 -25.98 0.99
C ASP A 303 -26.78 -26.34 -0.43
N LEU A 304 -26.48 -27.57 -0.85
CA LEU A 304 -26.94 -28.16 -2.12
C LEU A 304 -28.48 -28.17 -2.30
N LEU A 305 -29.26 -28.11 -1.22
CA LEU A 305 -30.73 -28.10 -1.25
C LEU A 305 -31.32 -26.68 -1.33
N GLY A 306 -30.51 -25.64 -1.25
CA GLY A 306 -30.85 -24.25 -1.54
C GLY A 306 -31.85 -23.60 -0.57
N GLY A 307 -31.36 -23.09 0.55
CA GLY A 307 -32.12 -22.22 1.45
C GLY A 307 -31.31 -21.04 2.00
N ASP A 308 -31.42 -19.86 1.39
CA ASP A 308 -30.80 -18.60 1.87
C ASP A 308 -31.54 -18.03 3.10
N THR A 309 -31.54 -18.82 4.17
CA THR A 309 -31.72 -18.48 5.60
C THR A 309 -31.64 -19.81 6.37
N ALA A 310 -30.62 -19.97 7.20
CA ALA A 310 -30.42 -21.22 7.96
C ALA A 310 -31.67 -21.58 8.79
N GLY A 311 -32.14 -22.81 8.66
CA GLY A 311 -33.15 -23.36 9.58
C GLY A 311 -32.60 -23.31 11.01
N ILE A 312 -33.36 -22.70 11.94
CA ILE A 312 -32.92 -22.40 13.32
C ILE A 312 -32.21 -23.60 13.95
N SER A 313 -30.88 -23.51 14.06
CA SER A 313 -30.01 -24.66 14.32
C SER A 313 -29.86 -24.96 15.82
N GLU A 314 -29.64 -23.92 16.63
CA GLU A 314 -29.54 -23.97 18.09
C GLU A 314 -30.09 -22.68 18.70
N LEU A 315 -30.67 -22.76 19.91
CA LEU A 315 -31.07 -21.60 20.70
C LEU A 315 -30.28 -21.50 22.01
N GLU A 316 -29.77 -20.31 22.32
CA GLU A 316 -29.04 -20.02 23.56
C GLU A 316 -29.91 -19.30 24.60
N PHE A 317 -29.96 -19.86 25.81
CA PHE A 317 -30.77 -19.37 26.92
C PHE A 317 -29.89 -18.99 28.12
N PHE A 318 -29.42 -17.75 28.16
CA PHE A 318 -28.66 -17.21 29.28
C PHE A 318 -29.52 -17.12 30.56
N SER A 319 -29.15 -17.85 31.62
CA SER A 319 -29.75 -17.78 32.96
C SER A 319 -31.29 -17.83 32.98
N THR A 320 -31.85 -18.80 32.26
CA THR A 320 -33.30 -18.94 32.04
C THR A 320 -34.06 -19.58 33.23
N ALA A 321 -35.28 -19.11 33.48
CA ALA A 321 -36.29 -19.77 34.30
C ALA A 321 -37.11 -20.79 33.47
N SER A 322 -37.76 -21.74 34.13
CA SER A 322 -38.70 -22.65 33.45
C SER A 322 -40.15 -22.17 33.50
N LEU A 323 -41.01 -22.74 32.65
CA LEU A 323 -42.43 -22.39 32.57
C LEU A 323 -43.33 -23.43 33.25
N LEU A 324 -44.49 -22.98 33.74
CA LEU A 324 -45.50 -23.72 34.51
C LEU A 324 -46.91 -23.54 33.90
N ASP A 325 -47.90 -24.29 34.38
CA ASP A 325 -49.30 -24.14 33.94
C ASP A 325 -50.02 -22.95 34.60
N ALA A 326 -51.18 -22.57 34.06
CA ALA A 326 -51.99 -21.44 34.54
C ALA A 326 -52.50 -21.54 35.99
N ASP A 327 -52.49 -22.73 36.62
CA ASP A 327 -52.83 -22.97 38.03
C ASP A 327 -51.56 -22.98 38.93
N GLY A 328 -50.35 -23.03 38.34
CA GLY A 328 -49.04 -23.08 39.01
C GLY A 328 -48.53 -24.50 39.31
N ASP A 329 -49.03 -25.52 38.61
CA ASP A 329 -48.47 -26.88 38.58
C ASP A 329 -47.61 -27.07 37.28
N LEU A 330 -47.05 -28.25 37.05
CA LEU A 330 -46.13 -28.54 35.91
C LEU A 330 -46.79 -28.40 34.53
N LEU A 331 -46.18 -27.61 33.64
CA LEU A 331 -46.62 -27.47 32.25
C LEU A 331 -46.31 -28.74 31.47
N THR A 332 -47.36 -29.42 31.03
CA THR A 332 -47.29 -30.73 30.34
C THR A 332 -48.33 -30.83 29.21
N ASP A 333 -48.77 -29.68 28.69
CA ASP A 333 -49.59 -29.60 27.47
C ASP A 333 -48.68 -29.11 26.32
N GLU A 334 -48.18 -30.07 25.55
CA GLU A 334 -47.25 -29.88 24.41
C GLU A 334 -47.77 -28.85 23.39
N SER A 335 -49.10 -28.62 23.33
CA SER A 335 -49.69 -27.61 22.44
C SER A 335 -49.52 -26.15 22.88
N LEU A 336 -48.84 -25.91 24.01
CA LEU A 336 -48.50 -24.59 24.54
C LEU A 336 -46.98 -24.36 24.65
N VAL A 337 -46.12 -25.31 24.28
CA VAL A 337 -44.64 -25.21 24.45
C VAL A 337 -43.95 -25.25 23.10
N ALA A 338 -43.18 -24.21 22.78
CA ALA A 338 -42.44 -24.10 21.52
C ALA A 338 -40.98 -24.59 21.62
N VAL A 339 -40.35 -24.41 22.79
CA VAL A 339 -38.97 -24.83 23.07
C VAL A 339 -38.92 -25.49 24.44
N TRP A 340 -38.27 -26.66 24.52
CA TRP A 340 -37.83 -27.27 25.77
C TRP A 340 -36.32 -27.13 25.91
N ALA A 341 -35.80 -27.32 27.12
CA ALA A 341 -34.37 -27.62 27.32
C ALA A 341 -34.08 -29.07 26.90
N GLU A 342 -32.79 -29.40 26.77
CA GLU A 342 -32.37 -30.79 26.60
C GLU A 342 -32.74 -31.67 27.80
N SER A 343 -32.96 -32.97 27.54
CA SER A 343 -33.38 -33.95 28.56
C SER A 343 -32.35 -34.23 29.67
N THR A 344 -31.19 -33.57 29.61
CA THR A 344 -30.09 -33.54 30.58
C THR A 344 -30.23 -32.42 31.63
N ALA A 345 -31.00 -31.38 31.35
CA ALA A 345 -31.10 -30.19 32.20
C ALA A 345 -31.82 -30.44 33.53
N GLU A 346 -31.47 -29.68 34.58
CA GLU A 346 -32.14 -29.70 35.90
C GLU A 346 -32.55 -28.31 36.39
N ASN A 347 -33.70 -28.23 37.08
CA ASN A 347 -34.13 -27.02 37.79
C ASN A 347 -33.38 -26.88 39.13
N VAL A 348 -32.84 -25.69 39.41
CA VAL A 348 -32.23 -25.32 40.70
C VAL A 348 -32.94 -24.13 41.35
N ASP A 349 -32.65 -23.91 42.64
CA ASP A 349 -33.38 -23.04 43.58
C ASP A 349 -32.32 -22.29 44.39
N GLU A 350 -31.59 -21.38 43.72
CA GLU A 350 -30.34 -20.82 44.25
C GLU A 350 -30.62 -19.69 45.27
N TYR A 351 -31.76 -18.99 45.13
CA TYR A 351 -32.24 -18.01 46.10
C TYR A 351 -32.95 -18.66 47.31
N GLY A 352 -33.61 -19.80 47.10
CA GLY A 352 -34.14 -20.63 48.18
C GLY A 352 -35.53 -20.22 48.71
N ASP A 353 -36.37 -19.59 47.90
CA ASP A 353 -37.76 -19.23 48.27
C ASP A 353 -38.83 -20.21 47.74
N GLY A 354 -38.63 -20.81 46.56
CA GLY A 354 -39.01 -22.20 46.29
C GLY A 354 -39.78 -22.48 44.99
N HIS A 355 -39.10 -23.14 44.07
CA HIS A 355 -39.60 -23.55 42.74
C HIS A 355 -40.54 -24.78 42.70
N VAL A 356 -41.08 -25.03 41.50
CA VAL A 356 -41.61 -26.35 41.06
C VAL A 356 -40.55 -27.06 40.22
N SER A 357 -40.26 -28.34 40.51
CA SER A 357 -39.20 -29.11 39.83
C SER A 357 -39.77 -30.18 38.90
N TYR A 358 -39.14 -30.35 37.73
CA TYR A 358 -39.43 -31.40 36.75
C TYR A 358 -38.72 -32.75 37.06
N ASP A 359 -37.90 -32.87 38.14
CA ASP A 359 -37.21 -34.13 38.52
C ASP A 359 -38.16 -35.35 38.59
N GLY A 360 -37.89 -36.33 37.72
CA GLY A 360 -38.59 -37.61 37.69
C GLY A 360 -39.99 -37.55 37.06
N VAL A 361 -40.27 -36.50 36.28
CA VAL A 361 -41.40 -36.40 35.35
C VAL A 361 -41.06 -37.15 34.04
N ASP A 362 -42.04 -37.28 33.15
CA ASP A 362 -41.97 -37.99 31.85
C ASP A 362 -42.25 -36.94 30.75
N ALA A 363 -41.55 -35.79 30.84
CA ALA A 363 -41.62 -34.59 29.99
C ALA A 363 -40.42 -33.68 30.32
N ASP A 364 -39.87 -33.00 29.31
CA ASP A 364 -38.69 -32.13 29.43
C ASP A 364 -39.05 -30.70 29.91
N ILE A 365 -38.06 -29.87 30.24
CA ILE A 365 -38.26 -28.56 30.91
C ILE A 365 -38.67 -27.50 29.88
N PRO A 366 -39.87 -26.89 29.96
CA PRO A 366 -40.30 -25.87 28.99
C PRO A 366 -39.59 -24.52 29.18
N LEU A 367 -39.02 -23.97 28.11
CA LEU A 367 -38.30 -22.69 28.07
C LEU A 367 -39.04 -21.57 27.30
N VAL A 368 -39.83 -21.93 26.28
CA VAL A 368 -40.72 -21.00 25.56
C VAL A 368 -42.13 -21.56 25.48
N ALA A 369 -43.13 -20.75 25.87
CA ALA A 369 -44.54 -21.10 25.77
C ALA A 369 -45.36 -20.07 24.98
N VAL A 370 -46.44 -20.53 24.37
CA VAL A 370 -47.34 -19.76 23.49
C VAL A 370 -48.79 -20.06 23.86
N ASP A 371 -49.63 -19.04 24.02
CA ASP A 371 -51.09 -19.17 24.09
C ASP A 371 -51.77 -18.05 23.27
N ASP A 372 -52.37 -18.42 22.13
CA ASP A 372 -52.82 -17.53 21.06
C ASP A 372 -51.77 -16.43 20.72
N GLY A 373 -51.97 -15.19 21.18
CA GLY A 373 -51.11 -14.01 20.92
C GLY A 373 -50.20 -13.61 22.08
N VAL A 374 -49.98 -14.50 23.05
CA VAL A 374 -49.11 -14.26 24.22
C VAL A 374 -48.00 -15.29 24.22
N VAL A 375 -46.75 -14.82 24.20
CA VAL A 375 -45.54 -15.65 24.25
C VAL A 375 -44.79 -15.37 25.55
N GLY A 376 -44.32 -16.42 26.20
CA GLY A 376 -43.50 -16.36 27.41
C GLY A 376 -42.16 -17.04 27.17
N VAL A 377 -41.07 -16.33 27.46
CA VAL A 377 -39.68 -16.77 27.25
C VAL A 377 -38.99 -16.75 28.62
N GLY A 378 -38.36 -17.86 29.02
CA GLY A 378 -37.76 -18.00 30.36
C GLY A 378 -36.55 -17.11 30.65
N THR A 379 -36.02 -16.43 29.62
CA THR A 379 -34.91 -15.47 29.74
C THR A 379 -35.21 -14.21 28.92
N ASP A 380 -34.49 -13.13 29.20
CA ASP A 380 -34.32 -11.91 28.40
C ASP A 380 -33.54 -12.22 27.09
N LEU A 381 -34.07 -13.17 26.29
CA LEU A 381 -33.50 -13.80 25.08
C LEU A 381 -33.15 -12.83 23.94
N ALA A 382 -32.05 -13.11 23.23
CA ALA A 382 -31.53 -12.39 22.06
C ALA A 382 -31.03 -10.95 22.34
N THR A 383 -30.33 -10.77 23.46
CA THR A 383 -29.50 -9.58 23.72
C THR A 383 -28.24 -9.55 22.85
N ASP A 384 -27.64 -8.37 22.75
CA ASP A 384 -26.33 -8.15 22.11
C ASP A 384 -25.15 -8.82 22.88
N GLU A 385 -25.41 -9.49 24.01
CA GLU A 385 -24.44 -10.35 24.74
C GLU A 385 -24.45 -11.83 24.30
N SER A 386 -25.26 -12.24 23.30
CA SER A 386 -25.32 -13.63 22.82
C SER A 386 -24.57 -13.87 21.51
N ASP A 387 -23.72 -14.90 21.52
CA ASP A 387 -22.88 -15.33 20.40
C ASP A 387 -23.60 -16.32 19.44
N VAL A 388 -24.94 -16.28 19.35
CA VAL A 388 -25.75 -17.25 18.57
C VAL A 388 -26.86 -16.55 17.78
N ASP A 389 -26.59 -16.19 16.53
CA ASP A 389 -27.50 -15.39 15.69
C ASP A 389 -28.82 -16.10 15.32
N ALA A 390 -28.83 -17.43 15.23
CA ALA A 390 -30.07 -18.21 15.13
C ALA A 390 -31.06 -17.91 16.28
N THR A 391 -30.58 -17.41 17.43
CA THR A 391 -31.43 -16.96 18.55
C THR A 391 -32.10 -15.61 18.26
N ARG A 392 -31.42 -14.70 17.54
CA ARG A 392 -32.00 -13.43 17.03
C ARG A 392 -33.03 -13.73 15.94
N GLU A 393 -32.66 -14.57 14.96
CA GLU A 393 -33.53 -14.95 13.85
C GLU A 393 -34.82 -15.65 14.30
N PHE A 394 -34.71 -16.62 15.20
CA PHE A 394 -35.86 -17.30 15.81
C PHE A 394 -36.86 -16.32 16.41
N LEU A 395 -36.38 -15.27 17.09
CA LEU A 395 -37.24 -14.29 17.72
C LEU A 395 -37.96 -13.42 16.68
N VAL A 396 -37.30 -13.07 15.57
CA VAL A 396 -37.93 -12.35 14.45
C VAL A 396 -38.92 -13.24 13.69
N ASN A 397 -38.59 -14.51 13.40
CA ASN A 397 -39.53 -15.50 12.84
C ASN A 397 -40.78 -15.63 13.73
N ALA A 398 -40.59 -15.65 15.05
CA ALA A 398 -41.67 -15.73 16.02
C ALA A 398 -42.51 -14.43 16.10
N TRP A 399 -41.93 -13.26 15.80
CA TRP A 399 -42.69 -12.01 15.63
C TRP A 399 -43.51 -12.03 14.34
N GLU A 400 -42.91 -12.44 13.22
CA GLU A 400 -43.57 -12.46 11.90
C GLU A 400 -44.78 -13.38 11.87
N ASP A 401 -44.68 -14.62 12.34
CA ASP A 401 -45.84 -15.53 12.36
C ASP A 401 -46.95 -15.03 13.29
N ARG A 402 -46.61 -14.56 14.51
CA ARG A 402 -47.63 -14.14 15.49
C ARG A 402 -48.37 -12.86 15.07
N ILE A 403 -47.74 -11.96 14.33
CA ILE A 403 -48.40 -10.81 13.68
C ILE A 403 -49.09 -11.25 12.36
N GLY A 404 -48.51 -12.22 11.65
CA GLY A 404 -48.87 -12.66 10.30
C GLY A 404 -48.23 -11.81 9.18
N SER A 405 -47.25 -10.97 9.53
CA SER A 405 -46.39 -10.14 8.67
C SER A 405 -45.40 -9.35 9.54
N THR A 406 -44.55 -8.52 8.94
CA THR A 406 -43.86 -7.44 9.68
C THR A 406 -44.87 -6.47 10.33
N GLY A 407 -44.41 -5.70 11.33
CA GLY A 407 -45.23 -4.73 12.05
C GLY A 407 -44.43 -3.77 12.94
N THR A 408 -45.14 -3.03 13.79
CA THR A 408 -44.54 -2.09 14.76
C THR A 408 -44.30 -2.79 16.11
N VAL A 409 -43.05 -2.82 16.56
CA VAL A 409 -42.64 -3.40 17.85
C VAL A 409 -42.42 -2.28 18.87
N ARG A 410 -42.96 -2.47 20.08
CA ARG A 410 -42.72 -1.57 21.22
C ARG A 410 -42.03 -2.31 22.37
N TYR A 411 -40.80 -1.92 22.67
CA TYR A 411 -40.03 -2.42 23.82
C TYR A 411 -40.42 -1.62 25.08
N ASP A 412 -40.84 -2.29 26.16
CA ASP A 412 -41.23 -1.61 27.40
C ASP A 412 -40.03 -1.24 28.28
N GLU A 413 -39.83 0.06 28.52
CA GLU A 413 -38.89 0.58 29.53
C GLU A 413 -39.62 1.21 30.73
N SER A 414 -40.96 1.25 30.68
CA SER A 414 -41.79 2.04 31.59
C SER A 414 -42.02 1.41 32.98
N HIS A 415 -41.54 0.18 33.19
CA HIS A 415 -41.66 -0.56 34.46
C HIS A 415 -40.30 -0.87 35.12
N GLY A 416 -39.24 -0.17 34.71
CA GLY A 416 -37.92 -0.21 35.35
C GLY A 416 -37.16 -1.49 35.07
N GLN A 417 -37.27 -1.99 33.85
CA GLN A 417 -36.47 -3.06 33.26
C GLN A 417 -34.96 -2.87 33.53
N ALA A 418 -34.21 -3.98 33.60
CA ALA A 418 -32.77 -3.97 33.84
C ALA A 418 -31.98 -3.64 32.56
N LEU A 419 -32.48 -4.15 31.43
CA LEU A 419 -32.03 -3.89 30.06
C LEU A 419 -32.93 -2.83 29.39
N THR A 420 -32.42 -2.23 28.33
CA THR A 420 -33.04 -1.22 27.48
C THR A 420 -33.00 -1.66 26.03
N LEU A 421 -33.66 -0.95 25.10
CA LEU A 421 -33.55 -1.29 23.68
C LEU A 421 -32.12 -1.11 23.13
N ASP A 422 -31.29 -0.30 23.79
CA ASP A 422 -29.87 -0.13 23.47
C ASP A 422 -29.03 -1.41 23.78
N ASP A 423 -29.59 -2.40 24.50
CA ASP A 423 -28.97 -3.72 24.79
C ASP A 423 -29.52 -4.85 23.86
N TYR A 424 -30.30 -4.47 22.84
CA TYR A 424 -30.97 -5.30 21.83
C TYR A 424 -30.82 -4.69 20.42
N SER A 425 -29.72 -3.98 20.18
CA SER A 425 -29.47 -3.24 18.95
C SER A 425 -29.28 -4.15 17.73
N ASP A 426 -28.71 -5.34 17.91
CA ASP A 426 -28.55 -6.34 16.85
C ASP A 426 -29.92 -6.89 16.43
N LEU A 427 -30.71 -7.34 17.41
CA LEU A 427 -32.07 -7.83 17.19
C LEU A 427 -32.97 -6.77 16.51
N ALA A 428 -32.77 -5.50 16.87
CA ALA A 428 -33.47 -4.38 16.24
C ALA A 428 -33.01 -4.16 14.79
N ALA A 429 -31.74 -4.42 14.44
CA ALA A 429 -31.24 -4.40 13.07
C ALA A 429 -31.82 -5.56 12.25
N THR A 430 -31.66 -6.83 12.70
CA THR A 430 -32.21 -8.02 12.03
C THR A 430 -33.72 -7.87 11.74
N ALA A 431 -34.47 -7.30 12.69
CA ALA A 431 -35.89 -7.01 12.51
C ALA A 431 -36.15 -5.82 11.56
N ALA A 432 -35.32 -4.77 11.58
CA ALA A 432 -35.47 -3.63 10.67
C ALA A 432 -35.22 -4.03 9.20
N ASP A 433 -34.25 -4.90 8.94
CA ASP A 433 -33.92 -5.40 7.59
C ASP A 433 -35.04 -6.30 7.04
N ARG A 434 -35.61 -7.17 7.89
CA ARG A 434 -36.85 -7.90 7.56
C ARG A 434 -38.10 -7.01 7.50
N GLY A 435 -38.02 -5.74 7.93
CA GLY A 435 -39.01 -4.70 7.64
C GLY A 435 -39.96 -4.31 8.78
N PHE A 436 -39.52 -4.42 10.04
CA PHE A 436 -40.24 -3.97 11.25
C PHE A 436 -39.94 -2.50 11.64
N ASP A 437 -40.80 -1.90 12.47
CA ASP A 437 -40.56 -0.60 13.16
C ASP A 437 -40.36 -0.84 14.66
N VAL A 438 -39.13 -1.08 15.10
CA VAL A 438 -38.78 -1.37 16.51
C VAL A 438 -38.43 -0.07 17.26
N ALA A 439 -39.11 0.22 18.38
CA ALA A 439 -38.74 1.35 19.24
C ALA A 439 -39.19 1.22 20.71
N ALA A 440 -38.42 1.80 21.63
CA ALA A 440 -38.69 1.80 23.07
C ALA A 440 -39.86 2.71 23.50
N THR A 441 -40.43 2.45 24.69
CA THR A 441 -41.53 3.26 25.25
C THR A 441 -41.52 3.48 26.77
N ASP A 442 -41.31 4.74 27.16
CA ASP A 442 -41.48 5.35 28.50
C ASP A 442 -42.93 5.35 29.07
N ASP A 443 -43.96 5.11 28.25
CA ASP A 443 -45.38 5.15 28.65
C ASP A 443 -46.17 4.08 27.87
N LEU A 444 -45.88 2.80 28.13
CA LEU A 444 -46.40 1.65 27.37
C LEU A 444 -47.92 1.75 27.14
N ALA A 445 -48.70 2.04 28.19
CA ALA A 445 -50.15 2.12 28.13
C ALA A 445 -50.70 3.28 27.25
N ALA A 446 -49.86 4.22 26.83
CA ALA A 446 -50.21 5.27 25.87
C ALA A 446 -49.90 4.92 24.41
N ASN A 447 -48.97 3.98 24.18
CA ASN A 447 -48.40 3.63 22.86
C ASN A 447 -48.85 2.24 22.35
N LEU A 448 -49.89 1.64 22.94
CA LEU A 448 -50.56 0.44 22.42
C LEU A 448 -51.55 0.73 21.26
N ASP A 449 -51.87 2.00 21.00
CA ASP A 449 -52.73 2.41 19.88
C ASP A 449 -51.96 2.40 18.52
N ASP A 450 -50.64 2.23 18.56
CA ASP A 450 -49.70 2.25 17.42
C ASP A 450 -48.68 1.08 17.40
N ALA A 451 -48.80 0.10 18.30
CA ALA A 451 -48.03 -1.15 18.26
C ALA A 451 -48.82 -2.26 17.53
N ASP A 452 -48.10 -3.20 16.93
CA ASP A 452 -48.63 -4.51 16.52
C ASP A 452 -48.15 -5.61 17.50
N LEU A 453 -46.92 -5.47 18.02
CA LEU A 453 -46.31 -6.33 19.03
C LEU A 453 -45.67 -5.50 20.17
N VAL A 454 -45.68 -6.05 21.39
CA VAL A 454 -44.97 -5.49 22.55
C VAL A 454 -44.00 -6.53 23.10
N MET A 455 -42.75 -6.14 23.30
CA MET A 455 -41.72 -6.91 24.01
C MET A 455 -41.56 -6.35 25.42
N ILE A 456 -41.59 -7.22 26.43
CA ILE A 456 -41.51 -6.85 27.85
C ILE A 456 -40.50 -7.75 28.54
N THR A 457 -39.30 -7.22 28.77
CA THR A 457 -38.23 -7.81 29.59
C THR A 457 -38.49 -7.62 31.09
N THR A 458 -37.70 -8.29 31.93
CA THR A 458 -37.95 -8.48 33.37
C THR A 458 -38.21 -7.16 34.16
N PRO A 459 -39.45 -6.87 34.58
CA PRO A 459 -39.85 -5.57 35.13
C PRO A 459 -39.66 -5.46 36.65
N GLN A 460 -38.97 -4.41 37.11
CA GLN A 460 -38.68 -4.21 38.54
C GLN A 460 -39.80 -3.45 39.31
N GLU A 461 -40.74 -2.79 38.61
CA GLU A 461 -41.97 -2.22 39.19
C GLU A 461 -43.24 -2.93 38.71
N SER A 462 -44.16 -3.25 39.64
CA SER A 462 -45.40 -3.97 39.31
C SER A 462 -46.37 -3.14 38.47
N PHE A 463 -46.86 -3.71 37.36
CA PHE A 463 -47.85 -3.11 36.46
C PHE A 463 -49.09 -2.55 37.19
N THR A 464 -49.62 -1.43 36.70
CA THR A 464 -50.82 -0.82 37.31
C THR A 464 -52.12 -1.49 36.84
N GLU A 465 -53.19 -1.42 37.63
CA GLU A 465 -54.53 -1.91 37.21
C GLU A 465 -55.00 -1.22 35.92
N ASP A 466 -54.60 0.02 35.65
CA ASP A 466 -54.91 0.70 34.37
C ASP A 466 -54.02 0.18 33.21
N THR A 467 -52.73 -0.12 33.45
CA THR A 467 -51.79 -0.72 32.47
C THR A 467 -52.25 -2.13 32.05
N LEU A 468 -52.55 -3.00 33.02
CA LEU A 468 -52.99 -4.37 32.76
C LEU A 468 -54.30 -4.39 31.95
N ASN A 469 -55.27 -3.51 32.28
CA ASN A 469 -56.50 -3.39 31.49
C ASN A 469 -56.26 -2.87 30.05
N ALA A 470 -55.12 -2.22 29.77
CA ALA A 470 -54.74 -1.80 28.42
C ALA A 470 -54.13 -2.96 27.63
N LEU A 471 -53.18 -3.71 28.22
CA LEU A 471 -52.58 -4.90 27.59
C LEU A 471 -53.63 -6.02 27.33
N THR A 472 -54.52 -6.29 28.29
CA THR A 472 -55.66 -7.22 28.06
C THR A 472 -56.61 -6.74 26.95
N ALA A 473 -56.69 -5.43 26.68
CA ALA A 473 -57.50 -4.90 25.58
C ALA A 473 -56.78 -4.99 24.23
N PHE A 474 -55.48 -4.72 24.21
CA PHE A 474 -54.59 -4.83 23.05
C PHE A 474 -54.58 -6.27 22.49
N VAL A 475 -54.30 -7.27 23.33
CA VAL A 475 -54.35 -8.69 22.93
C VAL A 475 -55.76 -9.10 22.49
N ALA A 476 -56.82 -8.57 23.11
CA ALA A 476 -58.20 -8.88 22.74
C ALA A 476 -58.69 -8.22 21.44
N ASP A 477 -58.04 -7.16 20.96
CA ASP A 477 -58.29 -6.55 19.65
C ASP A 477 -57.31 -7.04 18.56
N GLY A 478 -56.21 -7.73 18.94
CA GLY A 478 -55.38 -8.55 18.04
C GLY A 478 -53.86 -8.36 18.14
N GLY A 479 -53.35 -7.55 19.07
CA GLY A 479 -51.90 -7.32 19.24
C GLY A 479 -51.19 -8.45 19.99
N VAL A 480 -49.87 -8.57 19.77
CA VAL A 480 -49.03 -9.66 20.29
C VAL A 480 -48.21 -9.19 21.51
N VAL A 481 -48.07 -10.02 22.54
CA VAL A 481 -47.21 -9.72 23.70
C VAL A 481 -46.17 -10.83 23.89
N PHE A 482 -44.90 -10.46 23.80
CA PHE A 482 -43.75 -11.26 24.24
C PHE A 482 -43.35 -10.80 25.64
N ALA A 483 -43.32 -11.75 26.58
CA ALA A 483 -42.88 -11.54 27.95
C ALA A 483 -41.64 -12.39 28.22
N HIS A 484 -40.54 -11.73 28.58
CA HIS A 484 -39.25 -12.32 28.89
C HIS A 484 -39.01 -12.14 30.40
N ASP A 485 -38.61 -13.21 31.09
CA ASP A 485 -38.41 -13.27 32.55
C ASP A 485 -36.93 -13.57 32.88
N GLU A 486 -36.55 -13.63 34.15
CA GLU A 486 -35.16 -13.89 34.57
C GLU A 486 -35.12 -14.88 35.74
N ALA A 487 -34.14 -15.79 35.75
CA ALA A 487 -34.00 -16.80 36.79
C ALA A 487 -33.84 -16.24 38.22
N ASP A 488 -34.10 -17.10 39.21
CA ASP A 488 -34.08 -16.74 40.64
C ASP A 488 -32.71 -16.28 41.17
N TYR A 489 -31.63 -16.46 40.40
CA TYR A 489 -30.22 -16.29 40.76
C TYR A 489 -29.87 -14.99 41.53
N GLY A 490 -30.50 -13.86 41.18
CA GLY A 490 -30.33 -12.56 41.89
C GLY A 490 -31.32 -12.32 43.05
N GLY A 491 -32.40 -13.09 43.13
CA GLY A 491 -33.60 -12.80 43.92
C GLY A 491 -34.61 -11.91 43.19
N HIS A 492 -34.72 -12.12 41.88
CA HIS A 492 -35.61 -11.38 40.99
C HIS A 492 -37.02 -11.95 41.10
N SER A 493 -38.04 -11.24 40.57
CA SER A 493 -39.43 -11.43 41.04
C SER A 493 -40.43 -11.60 39.91
N THR A 494 -40.48 -12.84 39.41
CA THR A 494 -41.41 -13.34 38.38
C THR A 494 -42.89 -13.10 38.75
N ASP A 495 -43.20 -12.79 40.02
CA ASP A 495 -44.48 -12.26 40.53
C ASP A 495 -45.06 -11.14 39.63
N ALA A 496 -44.23 -10.23 39.10
CA ALA A 496 -44.69 -9.07 38.31
C ALA A 496 -45.19 -9.48 36.91
N LEU A 497 -44.45 -10.35 36.22
CA LEU A 497 -44.87 -10.93 34.95
C LEU A 497 -46.01 -11.93 35.14
N ASN A 498 -46.01 -12.72 36.22
CA ASN A 498 -47.11 -13.63 36.53
C ASN A 498 -48.44 -12.90 36.84
N ASP A 499 -48.42 -11.68 37.42
CA ASP A 499 -49.60 -10.81 37.53
C ASP A 499 -50.06 -10.29 36.15
N LEU A 500 -49.14 -10.09 35.18
CA LEU A 500 -49.45 -9.73 33.78
C LEU A 500 -50.04 -10.91 32.99
N ILE A 501 -49.32 -12.03 32.89
CA ILE A 501 -49.76 -13.25 32.18
C ILE A 501 -51.10 -13.76 32.78
N GLY A 502 -51.27 -13.65 34.10
CA GLY A 502 -52.54 -13.90 34.79
C GLY A 502 -53.67 -12.92 34.46
N ALA A 503 -53.37 -11.68 34.05
CA ALA A 503 -54.34 -10.68 33.58
C ALA A 503 -54.66 -10.80 32.08
N LEU A 504 -53.78 -11.42 31.29
CA LEU A 504 -54.04 -11.83 29.91
C LEU A 504 -54.88 -13.13 29.81
N GLU A 505 -55.13 -13.80 30.94
CA GLU A 505 -55.81 -15.12 31.07
C GLU A 505 -55.06 -16.30 30.41
N ALA A 506 -53.77 -16.14 30.07
CA ALA A 506 -52.97 -17.12 29.33
C ALA A 506 -52.67 -18.43 30.09
N GLY A 507 -52.38 -19.48 29.32
CA GLY A 507 -52.27 -20.89 29.73
C GLY A 507 -51.01 -21.29 30.51
N PHE A 508 -49.95 -20.47 30.48
CA PHE A 508 -48.68 -20.71 31.17
C PHE A 508 -48.41 -19.69 32.29
N ARG A 509 -47.37 -19.94 33.11
CA ARG A 509 -46.80 -19.04 34.12
C ARG A 509 -45.28 -19.20 34.11
N PHE A 510 -44.56 -18.22 34.64
CA PHE A 510 -43.14 -18.38 34.94
C PHE A 510 -42.95 -19.07 36.30
N ASN A 511 -41.92 -19.89 36.44
CA ASN A 511 -41.52 -20.53 37.68
C ASN A 511 -40.75 -19.53 38.58
N SER A 512 -39.95 -20.04 39.51
CA SER A 512 -39.06 -19.26 40.38
C SER A 512 -37.81 -20.11 40.63
N ASP A 513 -37.10 -20.42 39.54
CA ASP A 513 -35.95 -21.31 39.45
C ASP A 513 -34.86 -20.73 38.54
N GLN A 514 -33.77 -21.48 38.39
CA GLN A 514 -32.84 -21.39 37.27
C GLN A 514 -32.76 -22.78 36.61
N VAL A 515 -32.76 -22.85 35.29
CA VAL A 515 -32.46 -24.09 34.55
C VAL A 515 -30.96 -24.14 34.29
N ILE A 516 -30.34 -25.30 34.51
CA ILE A 516 -28.93 -25.55 34.20
C ILE A 516 -28.74 -26.89 33.47
N ASP A 517 -27.73 -26.98 32.63
CA ASP A 517 -27.27 -28.20 31.97
C ASP A 517 -25.73 -28.25 31.97
N GLU A 518 -25.10 -29.39 32.26
CA GLU A 518 -23.63 -29.56 32.19
C GLU A 518 -23.16 -30.39 30.98
N GLU A 519 -24.09 -30.83 30.12
CA GLU A 519 -23.82 -31.54 28.87
C GLU A 519 -24.18 -30.68 27.63
N ASN A 520 -25.23 -29.84 27.70
CA ASN A 520 -25.67 -28.94 26.61
C ASN A 520 -25.71 -27.46 27.07
N SER A 521 -24.55 -26.81 27.06
CA SER A 521 -24.40 -25.40 27.45
C SER A 521 -23.29 -24.70 26.68
N GLY A 522 -23.35 -23.37 26.62
CA GLY A 522 -22.23 -22.53 26.22
C GLY A 522 -21.11 -22.52 27.28
N TRP A 523 -20.50 -21.36 27.53
CA TRP A 523 -19.32 -21.23 28.39
C TRP A 523 -19.55 -21.54 29.89
N ALA A 524 -20.80 -21.67 30.35
CA ALA A 524 -21.15 -22.12 31.69
C ALA A 524 -22.52 -22.82 31.75
N PRO A 525 -22.78 -23.71 32.74
CA PRO A 525 -24.00 -24.51 32.82
C PRO A 525 -25.35 -23.78 32.88
N PHE A 526 -25.37 -22.47 33.16
CA PHE A 526 -26.58 -21.66 33.15
C PHE A 526 -26.79 -20.93 31.81
N VAL A 527 -25.89 -21.09 30.84
CA VAL A 527 -26.03 -20.66 29.45
C VAL A 527 -26.52 -21.88 28.67
N VAL A 528 -27.79 -22.24 28.87
CA VAL A 528 -28.37 -23.49 28.36
C VAL A 528 -28.50 -23.40 26.85
N ARG A 529 -28.07 -24.43 26.12
CA ARG A 529 -28.21 -24.52 24.67
C ARG A 529 -29.10 -25.72 24.32
N THR A 530 -29.90 -25.62 23.26
CA THR A 530 -30.87 -26.66 22.91
C THR A 530 -31.30 -26.63 21.45
N THR A 531 -31.62 -27.82 20.94
CA THR A 531 -32.23 -28.09 19.63
C THR A 531 -33.63 -28.72 19.77
N ASN A 532 -34.15 -28.81 21.00
CA ASN A 532 -35.40 -29.48 21.38
C ASN A 532 -36.63 -28.60 21.07
N PHE A 533 -36.86 -28.37 19.78
CA PHE A 533 -37.90 -27.50 19.24
C PHE A 533 -39.21 -28.25 18.97
N ASN A 534 -40.32 -27.51 18.96
CA ASN A 534 -41.63 -28.04 18.60
C ASN A 534 -42.02 -27.60 17.18
N GLU A 535 -41.71 -28.44 16.18
CA GLU A 535 -42.11 -28.33 14.76
C GLU A 535 -43.63 -28.07 14.52
N ALA A 536 -44.47 -28.17 15.56
CA ALA A 536 -45.88 -27.79 15.47
C ALA A 536 -46.13 -26.27 15.51
N PHE A 537 -45.09 -25.44 15.61
CA PHE A 537 -45.13 -24.00 15.46
C PHE A 537 -44.41 -23.57 14.18
N ASP A 538 -45.14 -22.92 13.28
CA ASP A 538 -44.73 -22.61 11.90
C ASP A 538 -43.50 -21.68 11.77
N PHE A 539 -42.90 -21.20 12.88
CA PHE A 539 -41.70 -20.36 12.91
C PHE A 539 -40.36 -21.12 12.98
N PHE A 540 -40.40 -22.46 12.98
CA PHE A 540 -39.24 -23.35 12.82
C PHE A 540 -39.17 -24.00 11.43
N SER A 541 -39.86 -23.45 10.42
CA SER A 541 -39.93 -24.04 9.08
C SER A 541 -39.95 -22.95 8.02
N GLU A 542 -39.13 -23.07 6.96
CA GLU A 542 -38.97 -22.03 5.94
C GLU A 542 -40.26 -21.61 5.22
N GLY A 543 -40.22 -20.38 4.68
CA GLY A 543 -41.32 -19.71 3.99
C GLY A 543 -41.21 -19.62 2.47
N GLY A 544 -40.52 -20.56 1.79
CA GLY A 544 -40.28 -20.56 0.33
C GLY A 544 -40.91 -21.72 -0.45
N ASP A 545 -41.23 -21.48 -1.73
CA ASP A 545 -41.34 -22.50 -2.80
C ASP A 545 -40.18 -22.20 -3.79
N ASP A 546 -38.96 -22.05 -3.29
CA ASP A 546 -37.78 -21.72 -4.10
C ASP A 546 -37.09 -23.00 -4.62
N GLU A 547 -36.19 -22.83 -5.60
CA GLU A 547 -35.64 -23.90 -6.46
C GLU A 547 -34.23 -24.23 -5.91
N SER A 548 -33.97 -25.50 -5.54
CA SER A 548 -32.73 -25.89 -4.83
C SER A 548 -31.48 -25.62 -5.66
N ALA A 549 -30.31 -25.39 -5.03
CA ALA A 549 -29.07 -25.12 -5.76
C ALA A 549 -28.76 -26.19 -6.82
N VAL A 550 -28.92 -27.47 -6.47
CA VAL A 550 -28.79 -28.62 -7.39
C VAL A 550 -29.88 -28.68 -8.49
N ASP A 551 -31.05 -28.04 -8.33
CA ASP A 551 -32.06 -27.91 -9.40
C ASP A 551 -31.82 -26.67 -10.30
N ALA A 552 -31.05 -25.69 -9.82
CA ALA A 552 -30.67 -24.48 -10.57
C ALA A 552 -29.46 -24.71 -11.48
N ALA A 553 -28.49 -25.50 -11.01
CA ALA A 553 -27.24 -25.82 -11.72
C ALA A 553 -27.45 -26.66 -13.00
N ASP A 554 -26.53 -26.55 -13.97
CA ASP A 554 -26.39 -27.49 -15.08
C ASP A 554 -25.38 -28.61 -14.74
N ALA A 555 -24.33 -28.31 -13.97
CA ALA A 555 -23.35 -29.27 -13.45
C ALA A 555 -23.09 -29.09 -11.95
N VAL A 556 -22.79 -30.19 -11.24
CA VAL A 556 -22.35 -30.17 -9.83
C VAL A 556 -20.96 -30.82 -9.73
N ILE A 557 -20.02 -30.19 -9.03
CA ILE A 557 -18.67 -30.70 -8.74
C ILE A 557 -18.61 -31.08 -7.25
N ILE A 558 -18.09 -32.27 -6.96
CA ILE A 558 -18.05 -32.86 -5.61
C ILE A 558 -16.63 -33.37 -5.33
N PRO A 559 -15.79 -32.63 -4.57
CA PRO A 559 -14.38 -32.93 -4.34
C PRO A 559 -14.12 -33.57 -2.96
N SER A 560 -13.83 -34.87 -2.92
CA SER A 560 -13.43 -35.61 -1.70
C SER A 560 -14.20 -35.23 -0.40
N PRO A 561 -15.56 -35.28 -0.39
CA PRO A 561 -16.36 -34.85 0.75
C PRO A 561 -16.14 -35.75 1.98
N ALA A 562 -15.77 -35.16 3.12
CA ALA A 562 -15.59 -35.89 4.38
C ALA A 562 -16.92 -36.33 5.00
N ASP A 563 -17.98 -35.53 4.84
CA ASP A 563 -19.27 -35.83 5.46
C ASP A 563 -20.24 -36.64 4.56
N ALA A 564 -21.18 -37.30 5.21
CA ALA A 564 -22.00 -38.34 4.58
C ALA A 564 -23.39 -37.84 4.16
N TYR A 565 -23.51 -37.49 2.89
CA TYR A 565 -24.75 -37.22 2.12
C TYR A 565 -25.99 -37.98 2.66
N THR A 566 -27.12 -37.27 2.80
CA THR A 566 -28.38 -37.81 3.35
C THR A 566 -29.25 -38.47 2.27
N ASP A 567 -30.31 -39.16 2.72
CA ASP A 567 -31.37 -39.69 1.83
C ASP A 567 -31.99 -38.61 0.91
N THR A 568 -31.80 -37.30 1.19
CA THR A 568 -32.39 -36.17 0.44
C THR A 568 -31.47 -35.65 -0.68
N GLU A 569 -30.19 -35.32 -0.41
CA GLU A 569 -29.24 -34.93 -1.45
C GLU A 569 -29.03 -36.09 -2.44
N PHE A 570 -29.09 -37.35 -1.97
CA PHE A 570 -29.12 -38.51 -2.86
C PHE A 570 -30.35 -38.56 -3.80
N GLU A 571 -31.54 -38.12 -3.36
CA GLU A 571 -32.72 -38.04 -4.26
C GLU A 571 -32.61 -36.81 -5.20
N ALA A 572 -32.03 -35.69 -4.74
CA ALA A 572 -31.75 -34.50 -5.54
C ALA A 572 -30.72 -34.76 -6.68
N LEU A 573 -29.51 -35.21 -6.36
CA LEU A 573 -28.49 -35.57 -7.36
C LEU A 573 -29.01 -36.62 -8.37
N ALA A 574 -29.84 -37.56 -7.91
CA ALA A 574 -30.43 -38.57 -8.78
C ALA A 574 -31.50 -38.01 -9.73
N ASP A 575 -32.33 -37.06 -9.30
CA ASP A 575 -33.31 -36.40 -10.19
C ASP A 575 -32.66 -35.33 -11.08
N HIS A 576 -31.57 -34.66 -10.65
CA HIS A 576 -30.71 -33.78 -11.49
C HIS A 576 -30.11 -34.52 -12.70
N VAL A 577 -29.40 -35.62 -12.42
CA VAL A 577 -28.84 -36.52 -13.46
C VAL A 577 -29.95 -37.15 -14.32
N ALA A 578 -31.15 -37.38 -13.78
CA ALA A 578 -32.30 -37.86 -14.55
C ALA A 578 -33.01 -36.77 -15.38
N GLY A 579 -32.89 -35.50 -14.97
CA GLY A 579 -33.32 -34.31 -15.70
C GLY A 579 -32.43 -34.06 -16.91
N GLY A 580 -31.12 -34.17 -16.70
CA GLY A 580 -30.10 -34.15 -17.75
C GLY A 580 -28.80 -33.43 -17.38
N GLY A 581 -28.67 -32.92 -16.16
CA GLY A 581 -27.45 -32.25 -15.69
C GLY A 581 -26.29 -33.21 -15.46
N ALA A 582 -25.12 -32.63 -15.21
CA ALA A 582 -23.86 -33.33 -14.97
C ALA A 582 -23.50 -33.40 -13.48
N VAL A 583 -22.73 -34.42 -13.12
CA VAL A 583 -22.08 -34.53 -11.81
C VAL A 583 -20.64 -34.96 -12.03
N PHE A 584 -19.69 -34.21 -11.49
CA PHE A 584 -18.27 -34.49 -11.49
C PHE A 584 -17.89 -34.93 -10.09
N LEU A 585 -17.47 -36.19 -9.97
CA LEU A 585 -16.96 -36.75 -8.72
C LEU A 585 -15.43 -36.72 -8.79
N LEU A 586 -14.79 -35.96 -7.90
CA LEU A 586 -13.33 -35.89 -7.76
C LEU A 586 -12.96 -36.60 -6.46
N ASP A 587 -12.08 -37.60 -6.53
CA ASP A 587 -11.63 -38.47 -5.43
C ASP A 587 -10.12 -38.35 -5.29
N GLU A 588 -9.54 -38.38 -4.10
CA GLU A 588 -8.08 -38.32 -3.89
C GLU A 588 -7.50 -39.69 -3.45
N SER A 589 -6.17 -39.84 -3.44
CA SER A 589 -5.56 -41.08 -2.94
C SER A 589 -5.70 -41.28 -1.42
N GLU A 590 -6.01 -42.52 -1.00
CA GLU A 590 -6.01 -42.92 0.43
C GLU A 590 -4.59 -42.98 1.07
N PHE A 591 -3.64 -42.14 0.63
CA PHE A 591 -2.36 -41.90 1.30
C PHE A 591 -2.48 -40.83 2.40
N THR A 592 -3.31 -39.83 2.15
CA THR A 592 -3.71 -38.73 3.06
C THR A 592 -4.95 -39.11 3.88
N ASN A 593 -5.99 -39.62 3.21
CA ASN A 593 -7.39 -39.45 3.59
C ASN A 593 -8.22 -40.77 3.52
N GLU A 594 -9.46 -40.81 4.05
CA GLU A 594 -10.41 -41.97 4.10
C GLU A 594 -11.74 -41.72 3.31
N GLU A 595 -11.84 -40.60 2.58
CA GLU A 595 -13.04 -39.97 2.00
C GLU A 595 -13.70 -40.75 0.85
N THR A 596 -12.94 -41.58 0.12
CA THR A 596 -13.35 -42.42 -1.02
C THR A 596 -14.60 -43.27 -0.77
N SER A 597 -14.98 -43.49 0.49
CA SER A 597 -16.22 -44.19 0.86
C SER A 597 -17.52 -43.40 0.60
N ASN A 598 -17.49 -42.06 0.68
CA ASN A 598 -18.66 -41.18 0.48
C ASN A 598 -18.99 -41.02 -1.02
N LEU A 599 -18.00 -40.71 -1.86
CA LEU A 599 -18.15 -40.68 -3.32
C LEU A 599 -18.65 -42.03 -3.87
N ASN A 600 -18.21 -43.14 -3.28
CA ASN A 600 -18.69 -44.47 -3.61
C ASN A 600 -20.13 -44.77 -3.15
N ALA A 601 -20.69 -43.98 -2.23
CA ALA A 601 -22.11 -43.97 -1.86
C ALA A 601 -22.95 -43.15 -2.86
N ILE A 602 -22.46 -41.99 -3.31
CA ILE A 602 -23.09 -41.18 -4.38
C ILE A 602 -23.16 -41.98 -5.68
N ALA A 603 -22.02 -42.50 -6.15
CA ALA A 603 -21.96 -43.45 -7.26
C ALA A 603 -22.81 -44.71 -7.01
N GLY A 604 -23.02 -45.04 -5.73
CA GLY A 604 -23.93 -46.05 -5.19
C GLY A 604 -25.37 -45.89 -5.64
N GLU A 605 -26.01 -44.76 -5.33
CA GLU A 605 -27.42 -44.52 -5.65
C GLU A 605 -27.63 -44.19 -7.14
N LEU A 606 -26.67 -43.52 -7.78
CA LEU A 606 -26.68 -43.21 -9.22
C LEU A 606 -26.53 -44.46 -10.13
N ASP A 607 -26.39 -45.68 -9.59
CA ASP A 607 -26.22 -46.98 -10.29
C ASP A 607 -25.06 -47.00 -11.32
N LEU A 608 -24.02 -46.17 -11.12
CA LEU A 608 -22.91 -45.97 -12.07
C LEU A 608 -22.14 -47.27 -12.36
N ALA A 609 -21.59 -47.41 -13.57
CA ALA A 609 -20.73 -48.53 -13.93
C ALA A 609 -19.38 -48.59 -13.17
N PHE A 610 -18.85 -47.43 -12.77
CA PHE A 610 -17.56 -47.26 -12.08
C PHE A 610 -17.73 -46.90 -10.60
N ARG A 611 -16.65 -47.07 -9.84
CA ARG A 611 -16.47 -46.74 -8.42
C ARG A 611 -15.01 -46.32 -8.24
N PHE A 612 -14.74 -45.52 -7.24
CA PHE A 612 -13.39 -45.14 -6.86
C PHE A 612 -12.69 -46.26 -6.09
N ASN A 613 -11.37 -46.27 -6.09
CA ASN A 613 -10.54 -47.34 -5.55
C ASN A 613 -9.67 -46.78 -4.43
N ALA A 614 -9.63 -47.52 -3.33
CA ALA A 614 -8.78 -47.27 -2.17
C ALA A 614 -7.28 -47.49 -2.50
N ASP A 615 -6.69 -46.62 -3.32
CA ASP A 615 -5.27 -46.64 -3.68
C ASP A 615 -4.74 -45.29 -4.19
N GLN A 616 -3.43 -45.23 -4.36
CA GLN A 616 -2.68 -44.17 -5.05
C GLN A 616 -2.09 -44.75 -6.35
N VAL A 617 -1.93 -43.95 -7.40
CA VAL A 617 -1.22 -44.33 -8.63
C VAL A 617 0.17 -43.68 -8.66
N GLU A 618 1.21 -44.50 -8.89
CA GLU A 618 2.60 -44.05 -9.04
C GLU A 618 3.19 -44.49 -10.38
N ASP A 619 4.07 -43.68 -10.99
CA ASP A 619 4.87 -44.06 -12.16
C ASP A 619 6.32 -43.52 -12.08
N GLU A 620 7.34 -44.40 -12.00
CA GLU A 620 8.77 -44.03 -12.02
C GLU A 620 9.24 -43.38 -13.36
N THR A 621 8.39 -43.26 -14.39
CA THR A 621 8.78 -42.99 -15.80
C THR A 621 8.02 -41.86 -16.50
N HIS A 622 6.72 -41.70 -16.25
CA HIS A 622 5.89 -40.61 -16.79
C HIS A 622 5.21 -39.93 -15.61
N ASN A 623 5.88 -38.92 -15.07
CA ASN A 623 5.48 -38.12 -13.94
C ASN A 623 6.12 -36.74 -14.10
N ASP A 624 5.54 -35.74 -13.43
CA ASP A 624 6.21 -34.47 -13.24
C ASP A 624 6.89 -34.40 -11.87
N GLY A 625 8.21 -34.21 -11.88
CA GLY A 625 9.12 -34.16 -10.71
C GLY A 625 9.21 -35.40 -9.80
N VAL A 626 8.08 -36.04 -9.47
CA VAL A 626 7.88 -36.97 -8.35
C VAL A 626 6.95 -38.13 -8.73
N GLU A 627 7.24 -39.33 -8.22
CA GLU A 627 6.59 -40.57 -8.67
C GLU A 627 5.07 -40.68 -8.40
N PHE A 628 4.49 -39.75 -7.63
CA PHE A 628 3.06 -39.67 -7.28
C PHE A 628 2.24 -38.62 -8.06
N VAL A 629 2.87 -37.88 -8.99
CA VAL A 629 2.20 -36.96 -9.93
C VAL A 629 2.35 -37.51 -11.36
N PRO A 630 1.64 -38.62 -11.71
CA PRO A 630 1.76 -39.25 -13.03
C PRO A 630 1.21 -38.38 -14.16
N THR A 631 1.96 -38.30 -15.27
CA THR A 631 1.50 -37.71 -16.54
C THR A 631 0.94 -38.80 -17.46
N THR A 632 0.02 -38.47 -18.36
CA THR A 632 -0.38 -39.43 -19.41
C THR A 632 -0.93 -38.85 -20.70
N SER A 633 -0.55 -39.49 -21.81
CA SER A 633 -1.13 -39.33 -23.16
C SER A 633 -1.99 -40.53 -23.61
N ASN A 634 -2.37 -41.44 -22.70
CA ASN A 634 -3.05 -42.72 -22.99
C ASN A 634 -4.59 -42.57 -23.15
N PHE A 635 -5.01 -41.65 -24.02
CA PHE A 635 -6.39 -41.21 -24.20
C PHE A 635 -7.29 -42.22 -24.93
N ASN A 636 -8.56 -42.33 -24.52
CA ASN A 636 -9.53 -43.16 -25.22
C ASN A 636 -10.25 -42.39 -26.34
N GLU A 637 -9.75 -42.55 -27.58
CA GLU A 637 -10.37 -42.11 -28.85
C GLU A 637 -11.81 -42.64 -29.14
N GLY A 638 -12.49 -43.19 -28.14
CA GLY A 638 -13.95 -43.37 -28.11
C GLY A 638 -14.73 -42.12 -27.71
N PHE A 639 -14.07 -41.13 -27.08
CA PHE A 639 -14.62 -39.84 -26.65
C PHE A 639 -14.02 -38.70 -27.50
N ASP A 640 -14.74 -37.58 -27.66
CA ASP A 640 -14.38 -36.45 -28.54
C ASP A 640 -13.76 -35.27 -27.73
N VAL A 641 -13.25 -35.54 -26.52
CA VAL A 641 -12.82 -34.53 -25.50
C VAL A 641 -11.31 -34.23 -25.49
N PHE A 642 -10.57 -34.72 -26.48
CA PHE A 642 -9.12 -34.60 -26.57
C PHE A 642 -8.71 -33.73 -27.76
N HIS A 643 -9.25 -32.50 -27.83
CA HIS A 643 -8.98 -31.58 -28.92
C HIS A 643 -8.64 -30.18 -28.40
N GLY A 644 -7.54 -29.61 -28.88
CA GLY A 644 -6.96 -28.38 -28.32
C GLY A 644 -5.85 -28.63 -27.29
N LEU A 645 -5.78 -29.83 -26.71
CA LEU A 645 -4.81 -30.22 -25.66
C LEU A 645 -3.32 -30.26 -26.10
N ASP A 646 -3.00 -29.81 -27.32
CA ASP A 646 -1.63 -29.81 -27.85
C ASP A 646 -0.99 -28.46 -27.47
N GLY A 647 -0.25 -28.41 -26.36
CA GLY A 647 0.37 -27.18 -25.85
C GLY A 647 1.40 -26.58 -26.81
N ALA A 648 1.53 -25.26 -26.82
CA ALA A 648 2.30 -24.52 -27.82
C ALA A 648 3.80 -24.80 -27.73
N GLY A 649 4.36 -25.44 -28.77
CA GLY A 649 5.77 -25.83 -28.83
C GLY A 649 6.54 -25.21 -29.99
N LEU A 650 7.85 -25.45 -30.04
CA LEU A 650 8.79 -24.91 -31.03
C LEU A 650 8.50 -25.27 -32.52
N GLU A 651 7.46 -26.05 -32.84
CA GLU A 651 7.01 -26.25 -34.22
C GLU A 651 5.90 -25.29 -34.71
N ASP A 652 5.28 -24.52 -33.80
CA ASP A 652 4.27 -23.49 -34.10
C ASP A 652 4.80 -22.05 -33.93
N ALA A 653 5.93 -21.87 -33.24
CA ALA A 653 6.55 -20.58 -32.95
C ALA A 653 7.58 -20.10 -34.00
N GLU A 654 7.87 -18.80 -34.00
CA GLU A 654 8.96 -18.19 -34.76
C GLU A 654 9.98 -17.42 -33.87
N GLY A 655 9.64 -17.15 -32.60
CA GLY A 655 10.55 -16.73 -31.53
C GLY A 655 10.38 -17.54 -30.24
N LEU A 656 11.39 -17.50 -29.36
CA LEU A 656 11.34 -17.98 -27.97
C LEU A 656 12.07 -16.98 -27.07
N VAL A 657 11.45 -16.61 -25.94
CA VAL A 657 12.07 -15.92 -24.80
C VAL A 657 12.38 -16.95 -23.71
N ILE A 658 13.54 -16.81 -23.07
CA ILE A 658 13.93 -17.57 -21.87
C ILE A 658 14.50 -16.56 -20.86
N THR A 659 13.81 -16.36 -19.75
CA THR A 659 14.31 -15.67 -18.54
C THR A 659 15.12 -16.63 -17.66
N SER A 660 15.88 -16.11 -16.68
CA SER A 660 16.79 -16.85 -15.80
C SER A 660 16.20 -18.17 -15.26
N PRO A 661 16.58 -19.34 -15.83
CA PRO A 661 15.94 -20.60 -15.50
C PRO A 661 16.70 -21.32 -14.38
N THR A 662 16.01 -21.65 -13.27
CA THR A 662 16.58 -22.49 -12.20
C THR A 662 16.81 -23.92 -12.68
N ALA A 663 15.92 -24.45 -13.52
CA ALA A 663 16.00 -25.82 -14.01
C ALA A 663 16.93 -25.95 -15.23
N ALA A 664 17.73 -27.01 -15.25
CA ALA A 664 18.68 -27.28 -16.33
C ALA A 664 18.03 -28.03 -17.50
N PHE A 665 17.85 -27.34 -18.62
CA PHE A 665 17.39 -27.87 -19.93
C PHE A 665 18.06 -29.22 -20.27
N THR A 666 17.29 -30.22 -20.70
CA THR A 666 17.82 -31.57 -20.95
C THR A 666 18.56 -31.71 -22.29
N ASP A 667 19.26 -32.84 -22.45
CA ASP A 667 19.81 -33.31 -23.75
C ASP A 667 18.76 -33.27 -24.90
N THR A 668 17.45 -33.23 -24.61
CA THR A 668 16.35 -33.22 -25.60
C THR A 668 15.94 -31.79 -25.99
N GLU A 669 15.65 -30.91 -25.02
CA GLU A 669 15.37 -29.49 -25.28
C GLU A 669 16.54 -28.83 -26.01
N LEU A 670 17.77 -29.13 -25.60
CA LEU A 670 18.96 -28.58 -26.25
C LEU A 670 19.12 -29.08 -27.71
N GLU A 671 18.78 -30.35 -28.04
CA GLU A 671 18.72 -30.79 -29.45
C GLU A 671 17.53 -30.15 -30.19
N ALA A 672 16.41 -29.80 -29.52
CA ALA A 672 15.29 -29.07 -30.13
C ALA A 672 15.67 -27.61 -30.46
N LEU A 673 16.23 -26.87 -29.51
CA LEU A 673 16.74 -25.50 -29.67
C LEU A 673 17.81 -25.41 -30.77
N GLU A 674 18.77 -26.35 -30.81
CA GLU A 674 19.74 -26.47 -31.91
C GLU A 674 19.05 -26.55 -33.29
N ASN A 675 17.91 -27.25 -33.40
CA ASN A 675 17.18 -27.40 -34.66
C ASN A 675 16.30 -26.17 -34.97
N PHE A 676 15.63 -25.58 -33.98
CA PHE A 676 14.81 -24.37 -34.13
C PHE A 676 15.63 -23.20 -34.68
N VAL A 677 16.75 -22.89 -34.02
CA VAL A 677 17.74 -21.89 -34.45
C VAL A 677 18.32 -22.21 -35.84
N ALA A 678 18.49 -23.49 -36.18
CA ALA A 678 19.06 -23.90 -37.47
C ALA A 678 18.09 -23.84 -38.66
N ASP A 679 16.78 -24.04 -38.45
CA ASP A 679 15.75 -23.89 -39.49
C ASP A 679 15.20 -22.45 -39.58
N GLY A 680 15.30 -21.64 -38.51
CA GLY A 680 15.32 -20.18 -38.59
C GLY A 680 14.64 -19.37 -37.47
N GLY A 681 14.24 -20.00 -36.35
CA GLY A 681 13.63 -19.30 -35.22
C GLY A 681 14.61 -18.39 -34.46
N ALA A 682 14.07 -17.37 -33.78
CA ALA A 682 14.82 -16.44 -32.94
C ALA A 682 14.80 -16.90 -31.46
N VAL A 683 15.88 -16.64 -30.71
CA VAL A 683 15.92 -16.91 -29.26
C VAL A 683 16.44 -15.67 -28.53
N PHE A 684 15.72 -15.26 -27.49
CA PHE A 684 16.07 -14.14 -26.63
C PHE A 684 16.33 -14.68 -25.23
N LEU A 685 17.55 -14.50 -24.74
CA LEU A 685 17.99 -15.00 -23.44
C LEU A 685 18.13 -13.80 -22.51
N PHE A 686 17.35 -13.76 -21.44
CA PHE A 686 17.37 -12.71 -20.42
C PHE A 686 18.06 -13.30 -19.19
N ASP A 687 19.11 -12.62 -18.74
CA ASP A 687 20.00 -12.98 -17.63
C ASP A 687 19.87 -11.96 -16.51
N GLU A 688 20.22 -12.31 -15.28
CA GLU A 688 19.95 -11.52 -14.07
C GLU A 688 21.20 -11.37 -13.21
N SER A 689 21.26 -10.32 -12.40
CA SER A 689 22.35 -10.13 -11.45
C SER A 689 22.39 -11.17 -10.32
N ASP A 690 23.59 -11.51 -9.85
CA ASP A 690 23.79 -12.39 -8.68
C ASP A 690 23.46 -11.73 -7.31
N PHE A 691 22.97 -10.47 -7.32
CA PHE A 691 22.77 -9.63 -6.15
C PHE A 691 21.59 -10.05 -5.25
N GLY A 692 21.71 -9.80 -3.94
CA GLY A 692 20.62 -9.99 -2.95
C GLY A 692 20.67 -11.32 -2.19
N GLY A 693 20.90 -12.44 -2.88
CA GLY A 693 21.31 -13.73 -2.29
C GLY A 693 20.38 -14.34 -1.23
N GLN A 694 19.05 -14.25 -1.41
CA GLN A 694 18.05 -14.80 -0.48
C GLN A 694 16.91 -15.64 -1.10
N GLY A 695 17.00 -16.03 -2.37
CA GLY A 695 16.09 -17.03 -2.98
C GLY A 695 16.77 -18.38 -3.23
N ASN A 696 15.95 -19.43 -3.41
CA ASN A 696 16.30 -20.83 -3.73
C ASN A 696 17.37 -21.48 -2.81
N THR A 697 18.64 -21.12 -2.99
CA THR A 697 19.76 -21.72 -2.27
C THR A 697 20.00 -21.02 -0.91
N ASN A 698 20.85 -21.61 -0.07
CA ASN A 698 21.25 -20.96 1.19
C ASN A 698 22.39 -19.92 1.02
N PHE A 699 22.82 -19.62 -0.21
CA PHE A 699 24.11 -18.96 -0.48
C PHE A 699 24.18 -18.00 -1.68
N GLY A 700 23.18 -17.94 -2.57
CA GLY A 700 23.16 -17.05 -3.74
C GLY A 700 22.24 -17.52 -4.87
N PHE A 701 22.05 -16.63 -5.85
CA PHE A 701 21.55 -16.89 -7.20
C PHE A 701 22.74 -17.32 -8.09
N ASP A 702 22.57 -18.30 -8.98
CA ASP A 702 23.60 -18.82 -9.92
C ASP A 702 22.95 -19.56 -11.12
N GLU A 703 21.83 -19.02 -11.60
CA GLU A 703 21.08 -19.49 -12.77
C GLU A 703 21.91 -19.29 -14.07
N THR A 704 22.96 -18.47 -13.98
CA THR A 704 23.99 -18.22 -14.98
C THR A 704 24.68 -19.50 -15.50
N GLU A 705 24.83 -20.60 -14.75
CA GLU A 705 25.34 -21.88 -15.32
C GLU A 705 24.33 -22.49 -16.32
N ASN A 706 23.02 -22.32 -16.11
CA ASN A 706 21.97 -22.88 -17.00
C ASN A 706 21.87 -22.10 -18.32
N LEU A 707 21.78 -20.77 -18.28
CA LEU A 707 21.82 -19.94 -19.50
C LEU A 707 23.10 -20.17 -20.31
N ASN A 708 24.25 -20.33 -19.62
CA ASN A 708 25.50 -20.65 -20.27
C ASN A 708 25.56 -22.07 -20.86
N ALA A 709 24.78 -23.03 -20.35
CA ALA A 709 24.62 -24.35 -20.98
C ALA A 709 23.86 -24.27 -22.31
N ILE A 710 22.83 -23.43 -22.40
CA ILE A 710 22.13 -23.12 -23.67
C ILE A 710 23.10 -22.46 -24.66
N ALA A 711 23.89 -21.48 -24.21
CA ALA A 711 24.91 -20.82 -25.02
C ALA A 711 26.04 -21.76 -25.49
N ASP A 712 26.38 -22.79 -24.71
CA ASP A 712 27.32 -23.85 -25.08
C ASP A 712 26.75 -24.83 -26.11
N ALA A 713 25.46 -25.16 -26.04
CA ALA A 713 24.77 -25.98 -27.05
C ALA A 713 24.69 -25.26 -28.40
N LEU A 714 24.37 -23.96 -28.40
CA LEU A 714 24.19 -23.16 -29.62
C LEU A 714 25.51 -22.63 -30.24
N ASP A 715 26.68 -22.92 -29.67
CA ASP A 715 28.03 -22.49 -30.14
C ASP A 715 28.17 -20.94 -30.22
N LEU A 716 27.48 -20.20 -29.34
CA LEU A 716 27.41 -18.72 -29.34
C LEU A 716 28.77 -18.05 -29.04
N SER A 717 28.98 -16.83 -29.55
CA SER A 717 30.20 -16.03 -29.30
C SER A 717 30.26 -15.25 -27.98
N PHE A 718 29.15 -15.13 -27.25
CA PHE A 718 29.06 -14.54 -25.90
C PHE A 718 28.57 -15.57 -24.86
N ARG A 719 28.78 -15.25 -23.59
CA ARG A 719 28.33 -15.97 -22.38
C ARG A 719 27.84 -14.95 -21.36
N PHE A 720 27.08 -15.39 -20.36
CA PHE A 720 26.60 -14.59 -19.25
C PHE A 720 27.57 -14.63 -18.06
N ASN A 721 27.54 -13.62 -17.18
CA ASN A 721 28.49 -13.41 -16.09
C ASN A 721 27.72 -13.33 -14.75
N SER A 722 28.26 -13.91 -13.69
CA SER A 722 27.65 -13.86 -12.35
C SER A 722 28.01 -12.53 -11.68
N ASP A 723 27.41 -11.42 -12.09
CA ASP A 723 27.72 -10.10 -11.53
C ASP A 723 26.54 -9.16 -11.36
N GLN A 724 26.78 -8.14 -10.54
CA GLN A 724 26.03 -6.90 -10.56
C GLN A 724 26.83 -5.84 -11.33
N VAL A 725 26.16 -5.13 -12.23
CA VAL A 725 26.62 -3.86 -12.79
C VAL A 725 25.91 -2.72 -12.07
N ASN A 726 26.66 -1.69 -11.64
CA ASN A 726 26.12 -0.42 -11.14
C ASN A 726 26.67 0.74 -11.99
N ASP A 727 26.01 1.90 -11.91
CA ASP A 727 26.39 3.13 -12.59
C ASP A 727 27.61 3.85 -11.94
N GLY A 728 27.90 5.08 -12.39
CA GLY A 728 29.03 5.87 -11.89
C GLY A 728 28.90 6.42 -10.47
N ASP A 729 27.68 6.60 -9.96
CA ASP A 729 27.42 7.15 -8.62
C ASP A 729 27.07 6.05 -7.60
N GLY A 730 26.58 4.89 -8.06
CA GLY A 730 26.41 3.66 -7.28
C GLY A 730 25.05 2.98 -7.41
N GLU A 731 24.18 3.42 -8.31
CA GLU A 731 22.82 2.88 -8.49
C GLU A 731 22.82 1.64 -9.42
N PHE A 732 21.76 0.82 -9.36
CA PHE A 732 21.64 -0.46 -10.06
C PHE A 732 20.60 -0.48 -11.20
N ASP A 733 19.88 0.62 -11.42
CA ASP A 733 19.24 0.93 -12.72
C ASP A 733 20.24 1.69 -13.60
N ILE A 734 20.61 1.11 -14.75
CA ILE A 734 21.60 1.67 -15.66
C ILE A 734 20.94 2.25 -16.91
N THR A 735 20.53 3.51 -16.83
CA THR A 735 20.18 4.29 -18.03
C THR A 735 21.41 4.55 -18.91
N THR A 736 21.44 4.01 -20.13
CA THR A 736 22.58 4.11 -21.07
C THR A 736 22.18 4.65 -22.45
N THR A 737 23.11 5.41 -23.06
CA THR A 737 23.02 5.90 -24.46
C THR A 737 24.11 5.29 -25.36
N ASN A 738 24.81 4.26 -24.86
CA ASN A 738 26.07 3.75 -25.40
C ASN A 738 25.82 2.64 -26.45
N PHE A 739 25.20 3.01 -27.56
CA PHE A 739 24.68 2.08 -28.57
C PHE A 739 25.65 1.72 -29.69
N ASN A 740 25.73 0.43 -30.06
CA ASN A 740 26.45 0.00 -31.25
C ASN A 740 25.64 0.24 -32.53
N THR A 741 25.70 1.46 -33.05
CA THR A 741 25.12 1.91 -34.34
C THR A 741 25.63 1.19 -35.61
N ALA A 742 26.29 0.03 -35.47
CA ALA A 742 26.45 -0.96 -36.54
C ALA A 742 25.20 -1.84 -36.72
N PHE A 743 24.37 -1.98 -35.68
CA PHE A 743 23.05 -2.61 -35.69
C PHE A 743 21.95 -1.56 -35.95
N ASP A 744 20.86 -1.98 -36.57
CA ASP A 744 19.77 -1.11 -37.07
C ASP A 744 18.55 -1.05 -36.10
N TYR A 745 18.73 -1.36 -34.79
CA TYR A 745 17.63 -1.58 -33.81
C TYR A 745 17.16 -0.33 -33.05
N PHE A 746 17.89 0.78 -33.15
CA PHE A 746 17.67 1.98 -32.32
C PHE A 746 16.74 3.01 -33.00
N ALA A 747 15.56 2.56 -33.47
CA ALA A 747 14.63 3.37 -34.25
C ALA A 747 13.35 3.71 -33.47
N GLU A 748 13.02 5.01 -33.42
CA GLU A 748 11.75 5.57 -32.93
C GLU A 748 10.55 4.89 -33.62
N ARG A 749 9.57 4.44 -32.85
CA ARG A 749 8.31 3.82 -33.34
C ARG A 749 7.18 4.86 -33.35
N GLU A 750 6.04 4.56 -33.99
CA GLU A 750 4.90 5.52 -34.02
C GLU A 750 4.04 5.49 -32.74
N ASN A 751 4.21 4.46 -31.88
CA ASN A 751 3.57 4.25 -30.58
C ASN A 751 4.66 3.87 -29.53
N SER A 752 4.40 4.11 -28.25
CA SER A 752 5.19 3.70 -27.07
C SER A 752 4.22 3.37 -25.92
N ILE A 753 4.65 2.58 -24.93
CA ILE A 753 3.93 2.34 -23.67
C ILE A 753 4.04 3.57 -22.75
N GLY A 754 5.24 4.14 -22.64
CA GLY A 754 5.54 5.24 -21.72
C GLY A 754 4.87 6.57 -22.07
N ILE A 755 4.61 7.38 -21.04
CA ILE A 755 3.93 8.66 -21.17
C ILE A 755 4.93 9.83 -21.10
N ASP A 756 5.01 10.65 -22.16
CA ASP A 756 5.68 11.96 -22.17
C ASP A 756 4.90 12.96 -21.28
N PHE A 757 5.08 12.83 -19.97
CA PHE A 757 4.39 13.64 -18.96
C PHE A 757 4.73 15.12 -19.07
N ASN A 758 3.71 15.98 -18.91
CA ASN A 758 3.81 17.41 -19.16
C ASN A 758 3.05 18.22 -18.11
N SER A 759 3.71 19.21 -17.49
CA SER A 759 3.11 20.01 -16.41
C SER A 759 2.03 21.01 -16.86
N ASP A 760 1.87 21.25 -18.17
CA ASP A 760 0.73 21.99 -18.74
C ASP A 760 -0.57 21.10 -18.86
N GLU A 761 -0.51 19.80 -18.54
CA GLU A 761 -1.60 18.81 -18.79
C GLU A 761 -2.08 18.06 -17.51
N GLU A 762 -3.18 17.30 -17.60
CA GLU A 762 -3.81 16.55 -16.49
C GLU A 762 -3.90 15.06 -16.88
N TYR A 763 -3.50 14.17 -15.96
CA TYR A 763 -3.46 12.72 -16.18
C TYR A 763 -4.44 11.99 -15.24
N TYR A 764 -4.94 10.85 -15.65
CA TYR A 764 -5.97 10.08 -14.94
C TYR A 764 -5.54 8.61 -14.86
N GLY A 765 -6.01 7.89 -13.84
CA GLY A 765 -5.59 6.52 -13.57
C GLY A 765 -6.25 5.92 -12.32
N ARG A 766 -5.80 4.73 -11.93
CA ARG A 766 -6.16 4.01 -10.70
C ARG A 766 -4.93 3.86 -9.81
N VAL A 767 -5.08 4.01 -8.49
CA VAL A 767 -4.05 3.56 -7.54
C VAL A 767 -4.07 2.03 -7.50
N VAL A 768 -2.93 1.39 -7.85
CA VAL A 768 -2.80 -0.08 -7.86
C VAL A 768 -1.94 -0.62 -6.72
N ARG A 769 -1.23 0.25 -5.99
CA ARG A 769 -0.44 -0.09 -4.79
C ARG A 769 -0.22 1.14 -3.93
N VAL A 770 -0.20 0.95 -2.62
CA VAL A 770 0.14 1.97 -1.62
C VAL A 770 1.37 1.48 -0.86
N PHE A 771 2.50 2.16 -0.98
CA PHE A 771 3.73 1.79 -0.26
C PHE A 771 3.70 2.34 1.18
N ASP A 772 3.34 3.62 1.31
CA ASP A 772 3.30 4.37 2.56
C ASP A 772 2.28 5.53 2.46
N GLY A 773 2.34 6.51 3.37
CA GLY A 773 1.45 7.67 3.36
C GLY A 773 1.74 8.74 2.29
N ASP A 774 2.83 8.64 1.53
CA ASP A 774 3.22 9.66 0.52
C ASP A 774 3.67 9.09 -0.83
N THR A 775 3.80 7.77 -0.98
CA THR A 775 4.27 7.09 -2.20
C THR A 775 3.28 6.00 -2.62
N PHE A 776 2.66 6.16 -3.80
CA PHE A 776 1.74 5.17 -4.40
C PHE A 776 2.20 4.78 -5.80
N GLU A 777 1.70 3.65 -6.30
CA GLU A 777 1.78 3.23 -7.70
C GLU A 777 0.45 3.54 -8.41
N VAL A 778 0.52 4.07 -9.62
CA VAL A 778 -0.65 4.46 -10.41
C VAL A 778 -0.59 3.82 -11.79
N GLU A 779 -1.63 3.08 -12.12
CA GLU A 779 -1.93 2.63 -13.49
C GLU A 779 -2.69 3.75 -14.22
N PHE A 780 -2.13 4.27 -15.30
CA PHE A 780 -2.67 5.42 -16.02
C PHE A 780 -3.63 5.01 -17.15
N ASP A 781 -4.63 5.85 -17.41
CA ASP A 781 -5.58 5.71 -18.55
C ASP A 781 -4.86 5.91 -19.91
N SER A 782 -4.11 4.88 -20.31
CA SER A 782 -3.15 4.81 -21.42
C SER A 782 -3.76 4.11 -22.66
N GLU A 783 -2.93 3.78 -23.67
CA GLU A 783 -3.26 2.82 -24.74
C GLU A 783 -2.72 1.40 -24.43
N TYR A 784 -1.88 1.27 -23.39
CA TYR A 784 -1.20 0.05 -22.94
C TYR A 784 -1.02 0.03 -21.40
N ASP A 785 -2.04 0.43 -20.65
CA ASP A 785 -2.20 0.30 -19.17
C ASP A 785 -0.95 0.63 -18.30
N TYR A 786 -0.17 1.62 -18.74
CA TYR A 786 1.14 2.00 -18.17
C TYR A 786 1.09 2.37 -16.67
N ARG A 787 1.96 1.75 -15.88
CA ARG A 787 2.16 1.99 -14.44
C ARG A 787 3.38 2.88 -14.15
N ASP A 788 3.31 3.72 -13.11
CA ASP A 788 4.43 4.54 -12.61
C ASP A 788 4.23 4.90 -11.12
N VAL A 789 5.33 5.14 -10.40
CA VAL A 789 5.33 5.42 -8.96
C VAL A 789 5.34 6.94 -8.70
N VAL A 790 4.34 7.40 -7.96
CA VAL A 790 4.13 8.80 -7.57
C VAL A 790 4.57 9.02 -6.12
N ARG A 791 5.65 9.79 -5.91
CA ARG A 791 5.95 10.44 -4.60
C ARG A 791 5.19 11.76 -4.58
N HIS A 792 4.32 11.94 -3.59
CA HIS A 792 3.47 13.11 -3.51
C HIS A 792 4.27 14.38 -3.19
N LEU A 793 4.07 15.42 -4.00
CA LEU A 793 4.83 16.66 -3.85
C LEU A 793 4.28 17.54 -2.72
N GLY A 794 5.19 18.03 -1.87
CA GLY A 794 4.97 19.13 -0.93
C GLY A 794 4.66 18.74 0.52
N PHE A 795 4.55 17.45 0.82
CA PHE A 795 4.46 16.93 2.19
C PHE A 795 5.42 15.76 2.40
N ASP A 796 5.59 15.36 3.65
CA ASP A 796 6.44 14.26 4.09
C ASP A 796 5.77 13.60 5.32
N THR A 797 5.70 12.27 5.37
CA THR A 797 5.13 11.55 6.53
C THR A 797 6.20 11.20 7.57
N ALA A 798 5.78 10.90 8.79
CA ALA A 798 6.71 10.31 9.77
C ALA A 798 7.07 8.88 9.33
N GLU A 799 8.31 8.46 9.57
CA GLU A 799 8.81 7.15 9.14
C GLU A 799 8.22 6.03 10.01
N THR A 800 8.07 4.82 9.47
CA THR A 800 7.66 3.64 10.26
C THR A 800 8.85 3.02 11.01
N GLY A 801 9.46 3.83 11.88
CA GLY A 801 10.53 3.38 12.76
C GLY A 801 10.98 4.41 13.80
N ASP A 802 10.85 4.04 15.06
CA ASP A 802 11.40 4.68 16.28
C ASP A 802 12.89 5.12 16.18
N ALA A 803 13.65 4.50 15.27
CA ALA A 803 15.08 4.72 15.06
C ALA A 803 15.44 5.38 13.71
N GLU A 804 14.43 5.63 12.86
CA GLU A 804 14.56 6.16 11.50
C GLU A 804 13.99 7.59 11.40
N ASN A 805 13.04 7.95 12.28
CA ASN A 805 12.53 9.31 12.42
C ASN A 805 13.58 10.34 12.91
N GLU A 806 13.75 11.42 12.16
CA GLU A 806 14.58 12.59 12.50
C GLU A 806 13.79 13.63 13.33
N ILE A 807 13.99 13.68 14.65
CA ILE A 807 13.27 14.69 15.49
C ILE A 807 13.51 16.13 15.03
N HIS A 808 14.62 16.43 14.35
CA HIS A 808 14.98 17.82 14.02
C HIS A 808 13.99 18.49 13.04
N GLU A 809 13.21 17.69 12.30
CA GLU A 809 12.20 18.13 11.33
C GLU A 809 10.87 18.54 11.97
N TRP A 810 10.49 17.89 13.08
CA TRP A 810 9.13 17.94 13.61
C TRP A 810 8.94 19.05 14.67
N PHE A 811 8.35 20.17 14.27
CA PHE A 811 8.14 21.37 15.10
C PHE A 811 7.64 21.07 16.53
N GLY A 812 8.49 21.31 17.53
CA GLY A 812 8.16 21.17 18.94
C GLY A 812 7.92 19.74 19.47
N ILE A 813 8.15 18.67 18.69
CA ILE A 813 7.90 17.27 19.12
C ILE A 813 9.20 16.62 19.62
N GLU A 814 9.24 16.11 20.86
CA GLU A 814 10.43 15.49 21.46
C GLU A 814 10.25 13.97 21.71
N ASP A 815 9.31 13.33 21.01
CA ASP A 815 8.87 11.95 21.28
C ASP A 815 8.83 11.11 19.98
N LEU A 816 9.75 10.14 19.86
CA LEU A 816 9.92 9.26 18.69
C LEU A 816 8.84 8.17 18.62
N GLU A 817 8.42 7.65 19.78
CA GLU A 817 7.36 6.61 19.90
C GLU A 817 6.02 7.17 19.37
N HIS A 818 5.83 8.49 19.42
CA HIS A 818 4.70 9.19 18.82
C HIS A 818 4.85 9.42 17.32
N LEU A 819 6.05 9.65 16.79
CA LEU A 819 6.26 9.79 15.34
C LEU A 819 6.04 8.44 14.63
N ASP A 820 6.58 7.35 15.17
CA ASP A 820 6.32 5.96 14.73
C ASP A 820 4.81 5.61 14.72
N GLU A 821 4.09 6.00 15.78
CA GLU A 821 2.63 5.86 15.87
C GLU A 821 1.85 6.74 14.87
N TRP A 822 2.46 7.79 14.29
CA TRP A 822 1.80 8.66 13.30
C TRP A 822 2.22 8.38 11.86
N GLY A 823 3.42 7.84 11.62
CA GLY A 823 3.81 7.28 10.33
C GLY A 823 2.93 6.10 9.95
N THR A 824 2.75 5.16 10.89
CA THR A 824 1.80 4.03 10.75
C THR A 824 0.40 4.53 10.36
N LYS A 825 -0.11 5.56 11.04
CA LYS A 825 -1.44 6.14 10.77
C LYS A 825 -1.54 6.89 9.44
N ALA A 826 -0.43 7.42 8.92
CA ALA A 826 -0.42 8.07 7.61
C ALA A 826 -0.63 7.03 6.50
N THR A 827 0.02 5.86 6.63
CA THR A 827 -0.22 4.71 5.76
C THR A 827 -1.62 4.10 5.95
N GLU A 828 -2.11 3.95 7.20
CA GLU A 828 -3.50 3.54 7.46
C GLU A 828 -4.51 4.49 6.77
N PHE A 829 -4.29 5.80 6.85
CA PHE A 829 -5.13 6.81 6.18
C PHE A 829 -5.03 6.75 4.65
N ALA A 830 -3.85 6.46 4.09
CA ALA A 830 -3.69 6.27 2.65
C ALA A 830 -4.54 5.10 2.14
N LEU A 831 -4.44 3.94 2.80
CA LEU A 831 -5.25 2.75 2.52
C LEU A 831 -6.76 3.04 2.67
N ASP A 832 -7.20 3.55 3.84
CA ASP A 832 -8.59 3.94 4.14
C ASP A 832 -9.23 4.87 3.09
N ARG A 833 -8.42 5.65 2.35
CA ARG A 833 -8.92 6.52 1.27
C ARG A 833 -8.79 5.88 -0.11
N MET A 834 -7.72 5.15 -0.41
CA MET A 834 -7.33 4.80 -1.78
C MET A 834 -7.50 3.33 -2.15
N THR A 835 -7.71 2.42 -1.20
CA THR A 835 -7.85 0.98 -1.46
C THR A 835 -9.21 0.44 -0.98
N PRO A 836 -9.59 -0.80 -1.36
CA PRO A 836 -10.65 -1.55 -0.71
C PRO A 836 -10.35 -1.81 0.78
N GLU A 837 -11.38 -2.22 1.53
CA GLU A 837 -11.19 -2.69 2.92
C GLU A 837 -10.43 -4.03 2.92
N GLY A 838 -9.35 -4.11 3.72
CA GLY A 838 -8.54 -5.32 3.88
C GLY A 838 -7.16 -5.30 3.21
N THR A 839 -6.92 -4.38 2.27
CA THR A 839 -5.63 -4.21 1.60
C THR A 839 -4.51 -3.80 2.57
N GLY A 840 -3.34 -4.41 2.42
CA GLY A 840 -2.09 -4.09 3.11
C GLY A 840 -1.23 -3.06 2.37
N ALA A 841 -0.25 -2.51 3.10
CA ALA A 841 0.77 -1.65 2.50
C ALA A 841 1.79 -2.52 1.74
N GLY A 842 1.99 -2.22 0.46
CA GLY A 842 2.87 -2.96 -0.45
C GLY A 842 2.18 -3.99 -1.34
N ASP A 843 0.91 -4.31 -1.11
CA ASP A 843 0.07 -5.18 -1.96
C ASP A 843 -0.03 -4.61 -3.38
N THR A 844 0.17 -5.44 -4.41
CA THR A 844 0.04 -5.06 -5.83
C THR A 844 -1.38 -5.28 -6.35
N ASP A 845 -1.63 -4.82 -7.58
CA ASP A 845 -2.84 -5.11 -8.37
C ASP A 845 -4.16 -4.79 -7.67
N VAL A 846 -4.11 -3.83 -6.76
CA VAL A 846 -5.25 -3.37 -5.98
C VAL A 846 -6.21 -2.63 -6.90
N GLU A 847 -7.48 -3.04 -6.93
CA GLU A 847 -8.57 -2.25 -7.52
C GLU A 847 -8.89 -1.02 -6.65
N GLY A 848 -7.92 -0.10 -6.54
CA GLY A 848 -7.97 1.13 -5.77
C GLY A 848 -8.74 2.27 -6.44
N ARG A 849 -8.66 3.46 -5.83
CA ARG A 849 -9.47 4.61 -6.22
C ARG A 849 -9.02 5.20 -7.55
N ARG A 850 -9.98 5.68 -8.35
CA ARG A 850 -9.71 6.53 -9.52
C ARG A 850 -9.23 7.91 -9.11
N ILE A 851 -8.09 8.33 -9.65
CA ILE A 851 -7.41 9.59 -9.33
C ILE A 851 -7.16 10.44 -10.57
N LYS A 852 -6.81 11.71 -10.33
CA LYS A 852 -6.27 12.63 -11.33
C LYS A 852 -4.97 13.23 -10.81
N LEU A 853 -3.87 13.02 -11.54
CA LEU A 853 -2.55 13.56 -11.24
C LEU A 853 -2.31 14.89 -11.99
N THR A 854 -1.63 15.82 -11.33
CA THR A 854 -1.13 17.08 -11.92
C THR A 854 0.25 17.43 -11.35
N PHE A 855 1.04 18.23 -12.08
CA PHE A 855 2.42 18.57 -11.71
C PHE A 855 2.57 20.05 -11.34
N ASP A 856 3.72 20.41 -10.76
CA ASP A 856 4.03 21.80 -10.36
C ASP A 856 4.61 22.65 -11.52
N ASP A 857 4.41 23.97 -11.43
CA ASP A 857 4.88 24.99 -12.39
C ASP A 857 6.40 25.31 -12.25
N VAL A 858 7.07 24.78 -11.21
CA VAL A 858 8.44 25.12 -10.80
C VAL A 858 9.36 23.91 -10.61
N GLU A 859 8.88 22.85 -9.97
CA GLU A 859 9.65 21.61 -9.71
C GLU A 859 9.71 20.69 -10.96
N PRO A 860 10.66 19.73 -11.03
CA PRO A 860 10.70 18.73 -12.10
C PRO A 860 9.55 17.70 -11.98
N ILE A 861 9.21 17.06 -13.10
CA ILE A 861 8.14 16.05 -13.19
C ILE A 861 8.56 14.72 -12.53
N ARG A 862 9.84 14.32 -12.67
CA ARG A 862 10.45 13.18 -11.99
C ARG A 862 11.44 13.66 -10.93
N GLY A 863 11.53 12.95 -9.80
CA GLY A 863 12.52 13.16 -8.74
C GLY A 863 13.87 12.50 -9.03
N ASN A 864 14.79 12.59 -8.07
CA ASN A 864 16.14 11.99 -8.18
C ASN A 864 16.12 10.46 -8.31
N TYR A 865 15.04 9.80 -7.89
CA TYR A 865 14.83 8.35 -7.92
C TYR A 865 13.83 7.90 -9.01
N GLY A 866 13.73 8.62 -10.14
CA GLY A 866 12.80 8.32 -11.24
C GLY A 866 11.30 8.61 -10.97
N ARG A 867 10.83 8.38 -9.74
CA ARG A 867 9.44 8.59 -9.29
C ARG A 867 8.85 9.95 -9.69
N LEU A 868 7.58 9.96 -10.11
CA LEU A 868 6.81 11.16 -10.43
C LEU A 868 6.58 12.04 -9.20
N LEU A 869 6.63 13.36 -9.36
CA LEU A 869 6.41 14.37 -8.31
C LEU A 869 5.12 15.16 -8.56
N GLY A 870 3.99 14.67 -8.04
CA GLY A 870 2.66 15.21 -8.38
C GLY A 870 1.75 15.59 -7.20
N TYR A 871 0.71 16.35 -7.54
CA TYR A 871 -0.49 16.55 -6.73
C TYR A 871 -1.58 15.58 -7.19
N MET A 872 -2.02 14.72 -6.27
CA MET A 872 -3.07 13.74 -6.53
C MET A 872 -4.43 14.29 -6.08
N HIS A 873 -5.42 14.17 -6.94
CA HIS A 873 -6.79 14.56 -6.67
C HIS A 873 -7.74 13.37 -6.82
N TYR A 874 -8.72 13.28 -5.94
CA TYR A 874 -9.73 12.22 -5.97
C TYR A 874 -11.15 12.76 -5.71
N ASP A 875 -12.16 11.99 -6.13
CA ASP A 875 -13.56 12.26 -5.79
C ASP A 875 -13.89 11.57 -4.45
N PRO A 876 -14.35 12.29 -3.41
CA PRO A 876 -14.65 11.68 -2.12
C PRO A 876 -16.02 10.97 -2.11
N ASP A 877 -16.94 11.31 -3.03
CA ASP A 877 -18.29 10.73 -3.10
C ASP A 877 -18.36 9.50 -4.04
N ASP A 878 -17.31 9.24 -4.84
CA ASP A 878 -17.24 8.15 -5.84
C ASP A 878 -15.85 7.52 -5.90
N PHE A 879 -15.76 6.18 -5.88
CA PHE A 879 -14.47 5.45 -5.85
C PHE A 879 -13.94 5.16 -7.26
N ASP A 880 -14.84 4.92 -8.23
CA ASP A 880 -14.52 4.65 -9.63
C ASP A 880 -14.97 5.82 -10.52
N ALA A 881 -14.51 7.03 -10.15
CA ALA A 881 -14.92 8.28 -10.79
C ALA A 881 -14.51 8.34 -12.28
N ASP A 882 -15.48 8.60 -13.16
CA ASP A 882 -15.32 8.77 -14.62
C ASP A 882 -14.52 10.05 -14.98
N PRO A 883 -13.38 9.97 -15.67
CA PRO A 883 -12.59 11.15 -16.09
C PRO A 883 -13.35 12.23 -16.89
N GLU A 884 -14.42 11.92 -17.63
CA GLU A 884 -15.23 12.94 -18.32
C GLU A 884 -16.22 13.67 -17.37
N THR A 885 -16.59 13.10 -16.21
CA THR A 885 -17.71 13.61 -15.39
C THR A 885 -17.54 13.66 -13.88
N GLY A 886 -16.54 13.00 -13.31
CA GLY A 886 -16.21 12.98 -11.89
C GLY A 886 -15.78 14.33 -11.32
N ALA A 887 -15.78 14.43 -10.00
CA ALA A 887 -15.42 15.63 -9.25
C ALA A 887 -14.19 15.37 -8.37
N TYR A 888 -13.05 15.08 -9.01
CA TYR A 888 -11.72 15.13 -8.41
C TYR A 888 -11.51 16.51 -7.74
N SER A 889 -11.75 16.57 -6.44
CA SER A 889 -12.01 17.83 -5.72
C SER A 889 -11.52 17.86 -4.29
N VAL A 890 -11.11 16.71 -3.74
CA VAL A 890 -10.10 16.68 -2.69
C VAL A 890 -8.72 16.70 -3.32
N ASP A 891 -7.79 17.34 -2.64
CA ASP A 891 -6.37 17.37 -2.93
C ASP A 891 -5.71 16.55 -1.83
N TYR A 892 -5.24 15.34 -2.18
CA TYR A 892 -4.75 14.40 -1.18
C TYR A 892 -3.52 14.95 -0.46
N ASN A 893 -2.61 15.58 -1.21
CA ASN A 893 -1.42 16.22 -0.68
C ASN A 893 -1.75 17.30 0.36
N LEU A 894 -2.78 18.10 0.12
CA LEU A 894 -3.21 19.12 1.06
C LEU A 894 -4.04 18.55 2.23
N GLU A 895 -4.82 17.49 2.02
CA GLU A 895 -5.61 16.81 3.07
C GLU A 895 -4.69 16.17 4.13
N MET A 896 -3.59 15.52 3.71
CA MET A 896 -2.60 14.93 4.61
C MET A 896 -2.00 15.96 5.59
N VAL A 897 -1.79 17.19 5.12
CA VAL A 897 -1.33 18.32 5.96
C VAL A 897 -2.48 18.95 6.76
N GLU A 898 -3.70 19.07 6.20
CA GLU A 898 -4.84 19.70 6.89
C GLU A 898 -5.33 18.87 8.09
N GLU A 899 -5.41 17.54 7.97
CA GLU A 899 -5.78 16.66 9.09
C GLU A 899 -4.59 16.32 10.01
N GLY A 900 -3.35 16.62 9.57
CA GLY A 900 -2.14 16.53 10.38
C GLY A 900 -1.49 15.14 10.40
N TYR A 901 -1.56 14.39 9.31
CA TYR A 901 -0.82 13.13 9.12
C TYR A 901 0.62 13.37 8.64
N ALA A 902 0.90 14.52 8.04
CA ALA A 902 2.19 14.88 7.44
C ALA A 902 2.73 16.24 7.91
N ARG A 903 4.04 16.45 7.73
CA ARG A 903 4.70 17.77 7.72
C ARG A 903 4.77 18.32 6.30
N VAL A 904 5.03 19.62 6.16
CA VAL A 904 5.31 20.24 4.85
C VAL A 904 6.77 20.03 4.49
N TYR A 905 7.01 19.34 3.37
CA TYR A 905 8.34 19.21 2.83
C TYR A 905 8.73 20.53 2.15
N SER A 906 9.58 21.31 2.82
CA SER A 906 9.80 22.73 2.53
C SER A 906 10.78 22.95 1.36
N SER A 907 10.40 22.48 0.16
CA SER A 907 11.13 22.69 -1.10
C SER A 907 10.72 23.97 -1.86
N GLY A 908 11.09 24.10 -3.13
CA GLY A 908 10.91 25.30 -3.95
C GLY A 908 9.55 25.43 -4.65
N PHE A 909 8.63 24.49 -4.41
CA PHE A 909 7.37 24.31 -5.13
C PHE A 909 6.43 25.51 -5.10
N SER A 910 5.61 25.66 -6.14
CA SER A 910 4.79 26.85 -6.36
C SER A 910 3.66 27.03 -5.34
N ARG A 911 3.23 25.93 -4.71
CA ARG A 911 2.13 25.88 -3.71
C ARG A 911 2.61 25.88 -2.25
N HIS A 912 3.92 26.00 -2.01
CA HIS A 912 4.52 25.93 -0.67
C HIS A 912 3.77 26.77 0.40
N ASP A 913 3.43 28.02 0.07
CA ASP A 913 2.81 28.95 1.03
C ASP A 913 1.30 28.68 1.25
N GLU A 914 0.67 27.82 0.44
CA GLU A 914 -0.65 27.25 0.69
C GLU A 914 -0.55 26.12 1.73
N PHE A 915 0.42 25.22 1.53
CA PHE A 915 0.69 24.07 2.40
C PHE A 915 1.16 24.51 3.79
N ALA A 916 2.17 25.38 3.88
CA ALA A 916 2.68 25.89 5.16
C ALA A 916 1.63 26.69 5.96
N ALA A 917 0.66 27.33 5.30
CA ALA A 917 -0.44 28.01 5.98
C ALA A 917 -1.46 27.01 6.58
N VAL A 918 -1.65 25.85 5.94
CA VAL A 918 -2.50 24.76 6.44
C VAL A 918 -1.81 24.01 7.58
N GLU A 919 -0.50 23.77 7.48
CA GLU A 919 0.32 23.20 8.55
C GLU A 919 0.28 24.06 9.83
N GLU A 920 0.42 25.39 9.72
CA GLU A 920 0.30 26.29 10.88
C GLU A 920 -1.07 26.22 11.56
N ASP A 921 -2.16 26.06 10.80
CA ASP A 921 -3.51 25.88 11.36
C ASP A 921 -3.68 24.48 12.01
N ALA A 922 -3.08 23.42 11.44
CA ALA A 922 -3.08 22.07 12.00
C ALA A 922 -2.24 21.97 13.29
N LEU A 923 -1.05 22.58 13.28
CA LEU A 923 -0.15 22.74 14.42
C LEU A 923 -0.80 23.55 15.55
N ALA A 924 -1.47 24.66 15.23
CA ALA A 924 -2.12 25.53 16.22
C ALA A 924 -3.37 24.90 16.87
N ASP A 925 -4.10 24.03 16.15
CA ASP A 925 -5.19 23.23 16.70
C ASP A 925 -4.70 21.95 17.40
N GLY A 926 -3.47 21.49 17.13
CA GLY A 926 -2.90 20.24 17.65
C GLY A 926 -3.50 18.99 16.99
N ARG A 927 -3.72 19.04 15.67
CA ARG A 927 -4.27 17.93 14.86
C ARG A 927 -3.21 16.85 14.61
N GLY A 928 -3.67 15.61 14.46
CA GLY A 928 -2.83 14.46 14.14
C GLY A 928 -1.51 14.38 14.91
N VAL A 929 -0.39 14.30 14.17
CA VAL A 929 0.99 14.27 14.69
C VAL A 929 1.32 15.48 15.55
N TRP A 930 0.75 16.66 15.27
CA TRP A 930 1.00 17.89 16.04
C TRP A 930 0.41 17.88 17.46
N SER A 931 -0.40 16.87 17.81
CA SER A 931 -0.94 16.70 19.17
C SER A 931 0.13 16.49 20.26
N ALA A 932 1.37 16.18 19.90
CA ALA A 932 2.52 16.11 20.82
C ALA A 932 3.41 17.38 20.83
N SER A 933 3.15 18.39 20.00
CA SER A 933 4.00 19.58 19.90
C SER A 933 3.91 20.46 21.16
N ASP A 934 5.04 20.65 21.86
CA ASP A 934 5.15 21.53 23.03
C ASP A 934 6.51 22.26 23.03
N PHE A 935 6.55 23.41 22.34
CA PHE A 935 7.70 24.33 22.29
C PHE A 935 8.21 24.77 23.68
N ASP A 936 7.40 24.71 24.75
CA ASP A 936 7.81 25.04 26.14
C ASP A 936 8.66 23.90 26.77
N THR A 937 8.80 22.75 26.08
CA THR A 937 9.60 21.57 26.49
C THR A 937 10.92 21.38 25.74
N VAL A 938 11.04 21.90 24.51
CA VAL A 938 12.25 21.82 23.68
C VAL A 938 13.47 22.36 24.46
N PRO A 939 14.57 21.60 24.59
CA PRO A 939 15.65 21.96 25.50
C PRO A 939 16.56 23.04 24.91
N GLU A 940 16.86 24.09 25.70
CA GLU A 940 17.91 25.07 25.38
C GLU A 940 19.25 24.38 25.14
N HIS A 941 19.73 24.40 23.89
CA HIS A 941 20.99 23.83 23.44
C HIS A 941 21.77 24.84 22.58
N ARG A 942 23.09 24.62 22.41
CA ARG A 942 24.03 25.43 21.58
C ARG A 942 24.03 26.96 21.84
N ASN A 943 23.39 27.44 22.91
CA ASN A 943 23.26 28.86 23.28
C ASN A 943 24.41 29.38 24.17
N ASP A 944 25.59 28.79 24.11
CA ASP A 944 26.76 29.27 24.87
C ASP A 944 27.34 30.58 24.27
N PRO A 945 28.16 31.34 25.01
CA PRO A 945 28.80 32.55 24.48
C PRO A 945 29.70 32.24 23.28
N VAL A 946 29.61 33.07 22.23
CA VAL A 946 30.38 32.91 20.99
C VAL A 946 31.89 33.12 21.26
N GLU A 947 32.64 32.04 21.50
CA GLU A 947 34.11 32.09 21.65
C GLU A 947 34.84 31.95 20.31
N ASP A 948 34.39 31.05 19.41
CA ASP A 948 34.86 30.87 18.02
C ASP A 948 33.66 30.50 17.11
N VAL A 949 33.77 30.74 15.79
CA VAL A 949 32.79 30.31 14.76
C VAL A 949 33.50 29.75 13.53
N PHE A 950 32.83 28.87 12.78
CA PHE A 950 33.28 28.41 11.46
C PHE A 950 32.48 29.10 10.36
N VAL A 951 33.13 29.41 9.23
CA VAL A 951 32.48 30.02 8.06
C VAL A 951 32.74 29.12 6.86
N PRO A 952 31.80 28.23 6.48
CA PRO A 952 32.04 27.26 5.42
C PRO A 952 32.08 27.94 4.06
N HIS A 953 33.07 27.54 3.26
CA HIS A 953 33.24 27.92 1.85
C HIS A 953 33.23 29.44 1.68
N ALA A 954 34.08 30.07 2.50
CA ALA A 954 34.00 31.47 2.83
C ALA A 954 34.36 32.40 1.65
N SER A 955 33.60 33.47 1.48
CA SER A 955 33.85 34.60 0.58
C SER A 955 33.89 35.89 1.40
N SER A 956 34.78 36.84 1.10
CA SER A 956 34.86 38.06 1.90
C SER A 956 33.78 39.08 1.51
N VAL A 957 33.42 39.96 2.44
CA VAL A 957 32.43 41.03 2.19
C VAL A 957 33.13 42.32 1.75
N THR A 958 32.65 42.97 0.70
CA THR A 958 33.13 44.26 0.18
C THR A 958 31.96 45.25 -0.06
N THR A 959 32.20 46.37 -0.75
CA THR A 959 31.15 47.29 -1.20
C THR A 959 31.20 47.56 -2.70
N ASP A 960 30.12 48.13 -3.26
CA ASP A 960 30.02 48.59 -4.66
C ASP A 960 31.11 49.59 -5.13
N SER A 961 31.95 50.08 -4.20
CA SER A 961 32.94 51.12 -4.44
C SER A 961 34.35 50.82 -3.88
N GLY A 962 34.56 49.63 -3.30
CA GLY A 962 35.83 49.20 -2.72
C GLY A 962 35.68 48.52 -1.34
N PRO A 963 36.80 48.26 -0.63
CA PRO A 963 36.81 47.53 0.63
C PRO A 963 35.90 48.13 1.71
N LEU A 964 35.27 47.25 2.48
CA LEU A 964 34.39 47.59 3.61
C LEU A 964 35.19 48.27 4.74
N ALA A 965 34.52 49.13 5.51
CA ALA A 965 35.15 49.89 6.59
C ALA A 965 34.98 49.19 7.94
N ASP A 966 36.02 49.22 8.78
CA ASP A 966 36.13 48.52 10.07
C ASP A 966 34.87 48.67 10.95
N GLU A 967 34.28 49.87 10.97
CA GLU A 967 33.07 50.22 11.75
C GLU A 967 31.76 49.54 11.28
N ARG A 968 31.84 48.65 10.29
CA ARG A 968 30.74 47.83 9.73
C ARG A 968 31.02 46.33 9.78
N VAL A 969 32.13 45.90 10.39
CA VAL A 969 32.63 44.52 10.35
C VAL A 969 32.62 43.89 11.75
N PRO A 970 31.57 43.13 12.13
CA PRO A 970 31.56 42.41 13.41
C PRO A 970 32.53 41.21 13.44
N VAL A 971 32.75 40.54 12.30
CA VAL A 971 33.54 39.30 12.21
C VAL A 971 34.51 39.36 11.03
N VAL A 972 35.79 39.09 11.32
CA VAL A 972 36.88 38.93 10.35
C VAL A 972 37.44 37.51 10.37
N ALA A 973 38.09 37.12 9.28
CA ALA A 973 38.83 35.86 9.14
C ALA A 973 40.01 35.77 10.12
N GLY A 974 40.49 34.55 10.35
CA GLY A 974 41.64 34.30 11.20
C GLY A 974 42.93 35.00 10.71
N PRO A 975 43.89 35.32 11.61
CA PRO A 975 45.14 35.99 11.26
C PRO A 975 46.14 35.10 10.48
N THR A 976 45.70 33.93 10.05
CA THR A 976 46.38 32.92 9.25
C THR A 976 45.69 32.65 7.91
N ALA A 977 44.51 33.23 7.68
CA ALA A 977 43.74 33.07 6.45
C ALA A 977 44.37 33.84 5.28
N GLU A 978 44.25 33.28 4.07
CA GLU A 978 44.66 33.90 2.81
C GLU A 978 43.43 34.07 1.89
N GLN A 979 43.34 35.23 1.21
CA GLN A 979 42.35 35.45 0.15
C GLN A 979 42.89 34.89 -1.18
N GLU A 980 42.12 34.01 -1.84
CA GLU A 980 42.40 33.51 -3.18
C GLU A 980 41.31 33.95 -4.17
N PRO A 981 41.63 34.26 -5.45
CA PRO A 981 40.62 34.70 -6.42
C PRO A 981 39.61 33.58 -6.73
N LEU A 982 38.33 33.95 -6.86
CA LEU A 982 37.25 33.03 -7.23
C LEU A 982 37.21 32.82 -8.76
N GLY A 983 38.27 32.20 -9.30
CA GLY A 983 38.39 31.85 -10.72
C GLY A 983 39.74 32.18 -11.36
N ASP A 984 39.80 32.08 -12.69
CA ASP A 984 41.03 32.16 -13.50
C ASP A 984 41.65 33.59 -13.62
N ASP A 985 40.90 34.66 -13.33
CA ASP A 985 41.34 36.05 -13.52
C ASP A 985 41.78 36.70 -12.19
N GLU A 986 43.09 36.61 -11.88
CA GLU A 986 43.76 37.02 -10.62
C GLU A 986 43.65 38.53 -10.22
N ASN A 987 42.69 39.33 -10.72
CA ASN A 987 42.75 40.80 -10.71
C ASN A 987 41.43 41.57 -10.47
N GLU A 988 40.30 40.93 -10.14
CA GLU A 988 38.98 41.62 -10.05
C GLU A 988 38.38 41.70 -8.62
N PHE A 989 39.01 41.13 -7.58
CA PHE A 989 38.55 41.20 -6.18
C PHE A 989 39.26 42.28 -5.33
N ASP A 990 38.62 42.72 -4.24
CA ASP A 990 39.16 43.68 -3.27
C ASP A 990 40.04 42.99 -2.21
N THR A 991 41.30 43.39 -2.11
CA THR A 991 42.28 42.80 -1.18
C THR A 991 42.35 43.52 0.17
N TYR A 992 42.27 42.77 1.26
CA TYR A 992 42.55 43.24 2.63
C TYR A 992 44.02 42.94 2.99
N ASP A 993 44.72 43.90 3.64
CA ASP A 993 46.17 43.80 3.97
C ASP A 993 46.42 42.86 5.19
N ASP A 994 45.45 42.82 6.10
CA ASP A 994 45.28 41.97 7.30
C ASP A 994 43.73 41.90 7.53
N ASP A 995 43.20 40.95 8.30
CA ASP A 995 41.81 40.93 8.84
C ASP A 995 40.65 41.04 7.81
N ALA A 996 40.47 40.06 6.91
CA ALA A 996 39.41 40.07 5.88
C ALA A 996 37.97 39.94 6.46
N PRO A 997 36.98 40.78 6.10
CA PRO A 997 35.60 40.71 6.59
C PRO A 997 34.85 39.44 6.14
N LEU A 998 34.29 38.69 7.08
CA LEU A 998 33.40 37.53 6.80
C LEU A 998 31.92 37.84 7.05
N ILE A 999 31.62 38.85 7.87
CA ILE A 999 30.28 39.43 8.01
C ILE A 999 30.40 40.95 7.89
N GLY A 1000 29.50 41.56 7.11
CA GLY A 1000 29.39 43.01 6.96
C GLY A 1000 27.97 43.52 7.24
N ILE A 1001 27.87 44.69 7.87
CA ILE A 1001 26.61 45.30 8.31
C ILE A 1001 26.35 46.64 7.61
N ASP A 1002 25.12 46.85 7.12
CA ASP A 1002 24.53 48.14 6.80
C ASP A 1002 23.36 48.43 7.75
N ARG A 1003 23.66 48.99 8.93
CA ARG A 1003 22.65 49.28 9.96
C ARG A 1003 21.69 50.41 9.56
N ASP A 1004 22.11 51.32 8.68
CA ASP A 1004 21.24 52.39 8.14
C ASP A 1004 20.15 51.81 7.22
N ASN A 1005 20.42 50.66 6.57
CA ASN A 1005 19.46 49.91 5.76
C ASN A 1005 19.02 48.56 6.39
N ARG A 1006 19.33 48.26 7.66
CA ARG A 1006 19.06 46.95 8.33
C ARG A 1006 19.48 45.69 7.55
N VAL A 1007 20.48 45.79 6.68
CA VAL A 1007 20.99 44.66 5.88
C VAL A 1007 22.28 44.13 6.48
N ALA A 1008 22.46 42.81 6.49
CA ALA A 1008 23.77 42.18 6.60
C ALA A 1008 24.12 41.39 5.33
N MET A 1009 25.41 41.19 5.10
CA MET A 1009 25.95 40.22 4.17
C MET A 1009 26.85 39.26 4.96
N VAL A 1010 26.63 37.96 4.80
CA VAL A 1010 27.33 36.86 5.49
C VAL A 1010 28.01 36.00 4.44
N GLY A 1011 29.34 35.87 4.53
CA GLY A 1011 30.18 35.28 3.50
C GLY A 1011 30.25 33.74 3.48
N GLY A 1012 29.25 33.03 4.01
CA GLY A 1012 29.24 31.56 4.05
C GLY A 1012 27.97 31.02 4.71
N LEU A 1013 27.64 29.76 4.49
CA LEU A 1013 26.42 29.11 4.98
C LEU A 1013 26.57 28.66 6.45
N LEU A 1014 26.59 29.61 7.38
CA LEU A 1014 26.88 29.39 8.82
C LEU A 1014 25.96 28.40 9.56
N PHE A 1015 24.84 27.99 8.96
CA PHE A 1015 23.79 27.17 9.58
C PHE A 1015 23.19 26.12 8.62
N ASN A 1016 23.96 25.73 7.61
CA ASN A 1016 23.70 24.53 6.82
C ASN A 1016 23.95 23.30 7.70
N GLU A 1017 23.01 22.36 7.74
CA GLU A 1017 23.10 21.09 8.48
C GLU A 1017 24.23 20.17 8.00
N ALA A 1018 24.67 20.27 6.73
CA ALA A 1018 25.73 19.44 6.14
C ALA A 1018 27.13 19.63 6.78
N TYR A 1019 27.19 20.31 7.92
CA TYR A 1019 28.34 20.48 8.80
C TYR A 1019 28.11 19.88 10.21
N GLU A 1020 27.09 19.04 10.42
CA GLU A 1020 26.77 18.37 11.68
C GLU A 1020 27.17 16.88 11.68
N ASP A 1021 27.51 16.34 12.86
CA ASP A 1021 28.10 14.98 13.03
C ASP A 1021 27.10 13.84 12.72
N LEU A 1022 25.79 14.14 12.69
CA LEU A 1022 24.72 13.21 12.28
C LEU A 1022 24.61 13.10 10.75
N GLU A 1023 24.72 14.22 10.02
CA GLU A 1023 24.86 14.29 8.55
C GLU A 1023 26.19 13.70 8.01
N GLY A 1024 26.89 12.91 8.83
CA GLY A 1024 28.18 12.32 8.51
C GLY A 1024 29.35 13.31 8.43
N PHE A 1025 29.18 14.59 8.77
CA PHE A 1025 30.27 15.56 8.71
C PHE A 1025 31.35 15.20 9.75
N PRO A 1026 32.64 15.05 9.35
CA PRO A 1026 33.65 14.36 10.18
C PRO A 1026 34.21 15.18 11.37
N ALA A 1027 33.48 16.19 11.85
CA ALA A 1027 33.88 17.00 13.01
C ALA A 1027 32.67 17.62 13.73
N ASP A 1028 32.54 17.34 15.03
CA ASP A 1028 31.60 17.98 15.96
C ASP A 1028 31.64 19.52 15.88
N THR A 1029 30.55 20.12 15.40
CA THR A 1029 30.31 21.56 15.27
C THR A 1029 29.41 22.13 16.37
N SER A 1030 29.00 21.32 17.35
CA SER A 1030 28.09 21.74 18.41
C SER A 1030 28.70 22.75 19.39
N GLU A 1031 30.04 22.77 19.55
CA GLU A 1031 30.76 23.74 20.39
C GLU A 1031 30.94 25.14 19.74
N TYR A 1032 30.51 25.38 18.50
CA TYR A 1032 30.69 26.67 17.80
C TYR A 1032 29.48 27.61 17.90
N GLY A 1033 29.75 28.90 18.13
CA GLY A 1033 28.71 29.91 18.37
C GLY A 1033 28.00 30.44 17.12
N ASN A 1034 27.89 29.64 16.05
CA ASN A 1034 27.32 30.05 14.77
C ASN A 1034 25.85 30.49 14.89
N PHE A 1035 25.03 29.69 15.57
CA PHE A 1035 23.61 29.95 15.75
C PHE A 1035 23.32 31.20 16.61
N PRO A 1036 23.87 31.35 17.84
CA PRO A 1036 23.69 32.59 18.61
C PRO A 1036 24.26 33.84 17.93
N LEU A 1037 25.34 33.73 17.14
CA LEU A 1037 25.87 34.85 16.34
C LEU A 1037 24.83 35.39 15.34
N LEU A 1038 24.20 34.51 14.56
CA LEU A 1038 23.18 34.90 13.57
C LEU A 1038 21.89 35.38 14.22
N THR A 1039 21.44 34.70 15.28
CA THR A 1039 20.21 35.08 16.00
C THR A 1039 20.35 36.45 16.67
N ASN A 1040 21.53 36.76 17.23
CA ASN A 1040 21.84 38.10 17.70
C ASN A 1040 21.99 39.13 16.57
N LEU A 1041 22.52 38.75 15.39
CA LEU A 1041 22.65 39.64 14.23
C LEU A 1041 21.27 40.08 13.71
N ALA A 1042 20.33 39.15 13.57
CA ALA A 1042 18.93 39.43 13.26
C ALA A 1042 18.31 40.40 14.28
N ARG A 1043 18.39 40.07 15.57
CA ARG A 1043 17.82 40.85 16.68
C ARG A 1043 18.51 42.20 16.93
N TYR A 1044 19.70 42.43 16.34
CA TYR A 1044 20.44 43.71 16.39
C TYR A 1044 20.07 44.67 15.24
N LEU A 1045 19.67 44.12 14.09
CA LEU A 1045 19.28 44.88 12.91
C LEU A 1045 17.77 45.17 12.89
N SER A 1046 16.97 44.27 13.44
CA SER A 1046 15.52 44.38 13.50
C SER A 1046 15.03 45.29 14.62
N THR A 1047 13.81 45.80 14.48
CA THR A 1047 12.99 46.28 15.61
C THR A 1047 11.70 45.48 15.79
N ASN A 1048 11.53 44.44 14.99
CA ASN A 1048 10.44 43.48 15.04
C ASN A 1048 10.78 42.33 16.00
N ASP A 1049 9.77 41.56 16.42
CA ASP A 1049 9.91 40.47 17.38
C ASP A 1049 9.03 39.23 17.10
N GLY A 1050 8.40 39.13 15.91
CA GLY A 1050 7.81 37.89 15.39
C GLY A 1050 8.85 36.91 14.81
N ASP A 1051 8.39 35.92 14.04
CA ASP A 1051 9.18 34.76 13.60
C ASP A 1051 10.42 35.11 12.75
N PHE A 1052 11.31 34.12 12.61
CA PHE A 1052 12.44 34.15 11.68
C PHE A 1052 11.98 33.45 10.40
N LEU A 1053 12.26 34.05 9.25
CA LEU A 1053 11.86 33.50 7.95
C LEU A 1053 13.09 33.23 7.08
N ILE A 1054 13.07 32.11 6.36
CA ILE A 1054 13.95 31.83 5.22
C ILE A 1054 13.12 31.85 3.93
N GLU A 1055 13.67 32.35 2.82
CA GLU A 1055 13.03 32.23 1.51
C GLU A 1055 13.59 31.02 0.78
N GLY A 1056 12.77 29.99 0.51
CA GLY A 1056 13.18 28.75 -0.17
C GLY A 1056 12.90 28.73 -1.67
N GLY A 1057 12.15 29.73 -2.15
CA GLY A 1057 11.76 29.90 -3.53
C GLY A 1057 12.92 30.29 -4.44
N HIS A 1058 12.61 30.99 -5.52
CA HIS A 1058 13.58 31.43 -6.54
C HIS A 1058 14.52 30.33 -7.11
N ALA A 1059 14.21 29.04 -6.90
CA ALA A 1059 15.11 27.90 -7.14
C ALA A 1059 16.38 27.97 -6.26
N GLN A 1060 16.18 27.65 -4.98
CA GLN A 1060 17.21 27.54 -3.94
C GLN A 1060 17.26 26.15 -3.28
N PHE A 1061 16.15 25.41 -3.25
CA PHE A 1061 16.13 24.00 -2.82
C PHE A 1061 17.18 23.19 -3.58
N ASP A 1062 18.00 22.42 -2.86
CA ASP A 1062 19.13 21.59 -3.33
C ASP A 1062 20.13 22.20 -4.32
N VAL A 1063 20.17 23.54 -4.39
CA VAL A 1063 21.16 24.28 -5.18
C VAL A 1063 22.39 24.62 -4.33
N SER A 1064 23.55 24.08 -4.68
CA SER A 1064 24.83 24.32 -3.98
C SER A 1064 25.09 25.81 -3.70
N GLY A 1065 25.35 26.15 -2.44
CA GLY A 1065 25.55 27.52 -1.97
C GLY A 1065 24.25 28.30 -1.65
N SER A 1066 23.11 27.61 -1.67
CA SER A 1066 21.78 28.07 -1.25
C SER A 1066 21.30 27.25 -0.05
N LEU A 1067 20.18 27.65 0.58
CA LEU A 1067 19.45 26.88 1.59
C LEU A 1067 17.94 27.11 1.46
N SER A 1068 17.18 26.04 1.72
CA SER A 1068 15.77 26.02 2.12
C SER A 1068 15.67 25.69 3.63
N LEU A 1069 14.46 25.61 4.18
CA LEU A 1069 14.24 25.19 5.57
C LEU A 1069 14.69 23.74 5.83
N GLU A 1070 14.40 22.83 4.89
CA GLU A 1070 14.88 21.43 4.89
C GLU A 1070 16.40 21.30 5.03
N ARG A 1071 17.17 22.36 4.75
CA ARG A 1071 18.64 22.40 4.86
C ARG A 1071 19.17 23.08 6.14
N THR A 1072 18.31 23.27 7.14
CA THR A 1072 18.56 24.10 8.34
C THR A 1072 18.00 23.55 9.65
N GLN A 1073 17.64 22.27 9.71
CA GLN A 1073 16.84 21.67 10.80
C GLN A 1073 17.42 21.92 12.21
N TYR A 1074 18.75 21.80 12.36
CA TYR A 1074 19.46 22.06 13.61
C TYR A 1074 19.38 23.52 14.08
N TYR A 1075 19.22 24.47 13.16
CA TYR A 1075 19.03 25.89 13.47
C TYR A 1075 17.57 26.24 13.78
N LEU A 1076 16.62 25.56 13.13
CA LEU A 1076 15.20 25.54 13.49
C LEU A 1076 15.04 25.11 14.96
N ARG A 1077 15.55 23.93 15.32
CA ARG A 1077 15.48 23.42 16.71
C ARG A 1077 16.25 24.26 17.73
N TYR A 1078 17.38 24.86 17.34
CA TYR A 1078 18.07 25.84 18.19
C TYR A 1078 17.18 27.04 18.50
N LEU A 1079 16.45 27.57 17.51
CA LEU A 1079 15.57 28.72 17.69
C LEU A 1079 14.40 28.38 18.62
N GLU A 1080 13.79 27.21 18.47
CA GLU A 1080 12.76 26.71 19.40
C GLU A 1080 13.28 26.65 20.84
N GLY A 1081 14.45 26.05 21.05
CA GLY A 1081 15.09 25.93 22.37
C GLY A 1081 15.48 27.28 23.02
N VAL A 1082 15.43 28.40 22.30
CA VAL A 1082 15.56 29.77 22.86
C VAL A 1082 14.27 30.59 22.79
N GLY A 1083 13.13 29.97 22.48
CA GLY A 1083 11.80 30.60 22.46
C GLY A 1083 11.52 31.45 21.22
N LEU A 1084 11.98 31.00 20.06
CA LEU A 1084 11.79 31.60 18.72
C LEU A 1084 11.33 30.49 17.74
N ARG A 1085 10.91 30.86 16.53
CA ARG A 1085 10.58 29.91 15.46
C ARG A 1085 11.26 30.30 14.14
N LEU A 1086 11.59 29.30 13.32
CA LEU A 1086 12.02 29.45 11.93
C LEU A 1086 10.95 28.85 11.03
N ARG A 1087 10.53 29.55 9.97
CA ARG A 1087 9.60 29.07 8.94
C ARG A 1087 10.11 29.45 7.55
N GLN A 1088 9.60 28.77 6.52
CA GLN A 1088 9.85 29.12 5.13
C GLN A 1088 8.69 29.93 4.52
N PHE A 1089 8.99 30.67 3.46
CA PHE A 1089 8.01 31.16 2.49
C PHE A 1089 8.65 31.22 1.09
N ASN A 1090 7.84 31.12 0.04
CA ASN A 1090 8.26 31.14 -1.36
C ASN A 1090 7.65 32.32 -2.16
N ASP A 1091 6.52 32.91 -1.72
CA ASP A 1091 5.92 34.11 -2.35
C ASP A 1091 6.19 35.40 -1.54
N VAL A 1092 7.26 36.09 -1.93
CA VAL A 1092 7.68 37.39 -1.39
C VAL A 1092 6.67 38.52 -1.62
N VAL A 1093 5.71 38.39 -2.54
CA VAL A 1093 4.73 39.44 -2.88
C VAL A 1093 3.42 39.28 -2.11
N ASN A 1094 2.96 38.05 -1.89
CA ASN A 1094 1.65 37.76 -1.31
C ASN A 1094 1.71 37.28 0.15
N THR A 1095 2.74 36.53 0.55
CA THR A 1095 2.85 35.94 1.90
C THR A 1095 3.49 36.89 2.90
N LEU A 1096 4.72 37.34 2.63
CA LEU A 1096 5.50 38.22 3.51
C LEU A 1096 4.77 39.51 4.00
N PRO A 1097 3.81 40.12 3.26
CA PRO A 1097 3.04 41.27 3.75
C PRO A 1097 1.93 40.98 4.77
N GLU A 1098 1.46 39.73 4.89
CA GLU A 1098 0.37 39.35 5.82
C GLU A 1098 0.92 38.72 7.13
N GLU A 1099 2.21 38.39 7.17
CA GLU A 1099 2.96 37.92 8.34
C GLU A 1099 3.03 38.93 9.51
N ASP A 1100 2.93 38.46 10.78
CA ASP A 1100 2.83 39.33 11.98
C ASP A 1100 4.21 39.85 12.45
N ASP A 1101 4.69 40.89 11.76
CA ASP A 1101 5.97 41.58 12.01
C ASP A 1101 7.17 40.61 12.23
N PRO A 1102 7.62 39.84 11.20
CA PRO A 1102 8.78 38.93 11.33
C PRO A 1102 10.07 39.63 11.75
N THR A 1103 10.88 38.98 12.60
CA THR A 1103 12.18 39.50 13.06
C THR A 1103 13.16 39.66 11.89
N VAL A 1104 13.30 38.65 11.04
CA VAL A 1104 14.28 38.61 9.95
C VAL A 1104 13.79 37.79 8.76
N VAL A 1105 14.22 38.19 7.57
CA VAL A 1105 14.21 37.36 6.35
C VAL A 1105 15.66 37.01 5.98
N PHE A 1106 15.98 35.72 5.95
CA PHE A 1106 17.23 35.16 5.45
C PHE A 1106 17.09 34.84 3.95
N LEU A 1107 18.02 35.37 3.14
CA LEU A 1107 18.06 35.12 1.70
C LEU A 1107 19.41 34.52 1.33
N THR A 1108 19.42 33.32 0.76
CA THR A 1108 20.63 32.69 0.21
C THR A 1108 20.80 33.05 -1.27
N ALA A 1109 21.83 32.53 -1.96
CA ALA A 1109 22.16 32.95 -3.32
C ALA A 1109 21.16 32.38 -4.36
N PRO A 1110 20.21 33.19 -4.89
CA PRO A 1110 19.03 32.64 -5.55
C PRO A 1110 19.29 32.29 -7.03
N GLY A 1111 18.75 31.17 -7.50
CA GLY A 1111 18.89 30.76 -8.91
C GLY A 1111 18.21 31.72 -9.89
N ARG A 1112 17.00 32.18 -9.53
CA ARG A 1112 16.20 33.15 -10.28
C ARG A 1112 16.42 34.57 -9.74
N ALA A 1113 16.41 35.55 -10.64
CA ALA A 1113 16.62 36.95 -10.28
C ALA A 1113 15.29 37.61 -9.86
N TYR A 1114 15.23 38.09 -8.63
CA TYR A 1114 14.12 38.86 -8.05
C TYR A 1114 13.66 40.01 -8.97
N THR A 1115 12.35 40.22 -9.08
CA THR A 1115 11.72 41.26 -9.90
C THR A 1115 11.66 42.62 -9.17
N ASP A 1116 11.26 43.66 -9.92
CA ASP A 1116 10.97 44.99 -9.37
C ASP A 1116 9.88 44.97 -8.26
N ALA A 1117 9.06 43.91 -8.17
CA ALA A 1117 7.95 43.78 -7.21
C ALA A 1117 8.40 43.14 -5.89
N GLU A 1118 9.01 41.94 -5.90
CA GLU A 1118 9.54 41.33 -4.65
C GLU A 1118 10.56 42.26 -3.99
N LEU A 1119 11.40 42.93 -4.79
CA LEU A 1119 12.37 43.92 -4.28
C LEU A 1119 11.70 45.19 -3.73
N GLU A 1120 10.46 45.53 -4.07
CA GLU A 1120 9.72 46.62 -3.39
C GLU A 1120 9.11 46.07 -2.08
N THR A 1121 8.55 44.86 -2.07
CA THR A 1121 8.00 44.25 -0.83
C THR A 1121 9.07 44.07 0.25
N LEU A 1122 10.24 43.55 -0.10
CA LEU A 1122 11.38 43.45 0.83
C LEU A 1122 11.85 44.82 1.36
N ARG A 1123 11.70 45.91 0.57
CA ARG A 1123 11.96 47.28 1.07
C ARG A 1123 10.88 47.73 2.05
N GLU A 1124 9.61 47.44 1.79
CA GLU A 1124 8.50 47.85 2.66
C GLU A 1124 8.53 47.09 4.00
N TYR A 1125 8.83 45.78 4.00
CA TYR A 1125 9.11 44.98 5.20
C TYR A 1125 10.28 45.57 6.03
N ARG A 1126 11.42 45.82 5.37
CA ARG A 1126 12.62 46.40 6.01
C ARG A 1126 12.41 47.84 6.50
N ASP A 1127 11.60 48.65 5.81
CA ASP A 1127 11.22 50.00 6.25
C ASP A 1127 10.17 49.99 7.38
N ALA A 1128 9.39 48.92 7.54
CA ALA A 1128 8.50 48.72 8.69
C ALA A 1128 9.32 48.47 9.97
N GLY A 1129 10.25 47.52 9.92
CA GLY A 1129 11.21 47.31 11.01
C GLY A 1129 12.10 46.06 10.94
N GLY A 1130 11.78 45.11 10.07
CA GLY A 1130 12.50 43.83 9.94
C GLY A 1130 13.95 43.93 9.46
N ALA A 1131 14.72 42.87 9.71
CA ALA A 1131 16.07 42.71 9.20
C ALA A 1131 16.08 41.88 7.90
N VAL A 1132 17.03 42.13 6.99
CA VAL A 1132 17.30 41.21 5.87
C VAL A 1132 18.75 40.79 5.91
N ILE A 1133 18.99 39.49 6.03
CA ILE A 1133 20.34 38.92 6.11
C ILE A 1133 20.59 38.13 4.82
N LEU A 1134 21.54 38.63 4.04
CA LEU A 1134 21.97 38.03 2.77
C LEU A 1134 23.14 37.10 3.05
N ILE A 1135 23.09 35.87 2.54
CA ILE A 1135 24.04 34.80 2.86
C ILE A 1135 24.52 34.16 1.55
N GLY A 1136 25.83 33.97 1.38
CA GLY A 1136 26.33 33.24 0.21
C GLY A 1136 27.77 32.76 0.35
N SER A 1137 28.01 31.51 -0.02
CA SER A 1137 29.33 30.88 -0.07
C SER A 1137 30.01 31.03 -1.44
N THR A 1138 31.15 30.36 -1.61
CA THR A 1138 31.87 30.25 -2.89
C THR A 1138 31.36 29.14 -3.80
N ASP A 1139 30.44 28.29 -3.33
CA ASP A 1139 29.88 27.15 -4.07
C ASP A 1139 28.69 27.59 -4.93
N ALA A 1140 27.96 28.60 -4.44
CA ALA A 1140 26.98 29.33 -5.22
C ALA A 1140 27.65 29.85 -6.50
N ASN A 1141 27.11 29.47 -7.65
CA ASN A 1141 27.69 29.88 -8.92
C ASN A 1141 27.61 31.41 -9.12
N SER A 1142 28.42 31.95 -10.03
CA SER A 1142 28.58 33.40 -10.21
C SER A 1142 27.32 34.13 -10.69
N ALA A 1143 26.32 33.45 -11.24
CA ALA A 1143 25.02 34.05 -11.53
C ALA A 1143 24.18 34.21 -10.26
N HIS A 1144 24.15 33.19 -9.39
CA HIS A 1144 23.36 33.18 -8.16
C HIS A 1144 23.92 34.20 -7.15
N ARG A 1145 25.24 34.23 -6.98
CA ARG A 1145 25.95 35.30 -6.23
C ARG A 1145 25.64 36.69 -6.79
N GLY A 1146 25.60 36.83 -8.11
CA GLY A 1146 25.23 38.08 -8.79
C GLY A 1146 23.76 38.50 -8.57
N ASN A 1147 22.85 37.54 -8.39
CA ASN A 1147 21.46 37.81 -8.03
C ASN A 1147 21.35 38.29 -6.58
N LEU A 1148 22.08 37.68 -5.63
CA LEU A 1148 22.11 38.11 -4.22
C LEU A 1148 22.66 39.54 -4.06
N ASP A 1149 23.73 39.86 -4.77
CA ASP A 1149 24.26 41.22 -4.87
C ASP A 1149 23.26 42.22 -5.49
N ALA A 1150 22.38 41.75 -6.39
CA ALA A 1150 21.28 42.54 -6.93
C ALA A 1150 20.14 42.75 -5.92
N VAL A 1151 19.88 41.80 -5.02
CA VAL A 1151 18.98 41.99 -3.86
C VAL A 1151 19.57 43.03 -2.90
N ALA A 1152 20.86 42.95 -2.57
CA ALA A 1152 21.56 43.95 -1.76
C ALA A 1152 21.44 45.36 -2.35
N ALA A 1153 21.71 45.50 -3.65
CA ALA A 1153 21.54 46.73 -4.40
C ALA A 1153 20.06 47.19 -4.47
N GLY A 1154 19.14 46.24 -4.58
CA GLY A 1154 17.69 46.44 -4.61
C GLY A 1154 17.17 47.01 -3.30
N LEU A 1155 17.66 46.53 -2.17
CA LEU A 1155 17.38 47.05 -0.82
C LEU A 1155 18.01 48.43 -0.58
N GLY A 1156 19.01 48.82 -1.37
CA GLY A 1156 19.74 50.09 -1.24
C GLY A 1156 21.04 49.99 -0.44
N SER A 1157 21.46 48.78 -0.09
CA SER A 1157 22.74 48.48 0.55
C SER A 1157 23.89 48.51 -0.46
N ASP A 1158 25.05 49.00 -0.02
CA ASP A 1158 26.29 48.97 -0.79
C ASP A 1158 27.09 47.66 -0.61
N LEU A 1159 26.72 46.79 0.35
CA LEU A 1159 27.39 45.52 0.63
C LEU A 1159 27.34 44.55 -0.54
N ARG A 1160 28.46 43.90 -0.84
CA ARG A 1160 28.57 42.87 -1.88
C ARG A 1160 29.38 41.68 -1.38
N LEU A 1161 29.15 40.50 -1.95
CA LEU A 1161 30.16 39.44 -1.91
C LEU A 1161 31.35 39.86 -2.79
N ASN A 1162 32.56 39.54 -2.36
CA ASN A 1162 33.78 39.82 -3.10
C ASN A 1162 34.12 38.63 -4.01
N ASP A 1163 34.80 38.84 -5.15
CA ASP A 1163 35.15 37.75 -6.08
C ASP A 1163 36.38 36.93 -5.62
N ASP A 1164 36.34 36.52 -4.35
CA ASP A 1164 37.36 35.74 -3.66
C ASP A 1164 36.77 34.58 -2.85
N ARG A 1165 37.66 33.65 -2.50
CA ARG A 1165 37.49 32.70 -1.41
C ARG A 1165 38.50 32.99 -0.31
N VAL A 1166 38.09 32.81 0.94
CA VAL A 1166 38.92 32.95 2.13
C VAL A 1166 39.23 31.56 2.67
N VAL A 1167 40.51 31.19 2.71
CA VAL A 1167 40.95 29.86 3.16
C VAL A 1167 41.96 29.98 4.29
N ASP A 1168 41.92 29.08 5.28
CA ASP A 1168 42.92 29.04 6.37
C ASP A 1168 43.49 27.63 6.53
N ALA A 1169 44.79 27.48 6.30
CA ALA A 1169 45.50 26.20 6.38
C ALA A 1169 46.16 25.93 7.76
N GLU A 1170 45.98 26.82 8.75
CA GLU A 1170 46.37 26.61 10.16
C GLU A 1170 45.15 26.56 11.12
N ALA A 1171 43.98 27.10 10.76
CA ALA A 1171 42.76 27.14 11.57
C ALA A 1171 41.47 26.86 10.76
N ASN A 1172 41.08 25.59 10.67
CA ASN A 1172 39.89 25.12 9.95
C ASN A 1172 39.20 23.93 10.64
N LEU A 1173 38.02 23.54 10.13
CA LEU A 1173 37.36 22.27 10.42
C LEU A 1173 37.80 21.15 9.45
N ALA A 1174 37.60 19.89 9.86
CA ALA A 1174 37.75 18.69 9.02
C ALA A 1174 39.11 18.49 8.28
N ASP A 1175 40.18 19.20 8.68
CA ASP A 1175 41.44 19.35 7.92
C ASP A 1175 41.25 20.02 6.51
N ASP A 1176 40.10 20.67 6.23
CA ASP A 1176 39.81 21.38 4.97
C ASP A 1176 39.97 22.92 5.12
N PRO A 1177 40.96 23.55 4.46
CA PRO A 1177 41.13 25.00 4.44
C PRO A 1177 39.95 25.82 3.92
N ALA A 1178 38.98 25.23 3.20
CA ALA A 1178 37.77 25.90 2.73
C ALA A 1178 36.76 26.20 3.86
N ILE A 1179 36.92 25.62 5.05
CA ILE A 1179 36.05 25.84 6.23
C ILE A 1179 36.86 26.53 7.35
N PRO A 1180 37.27 27.80 7.17
CA PRO A 1180 38.05 28.54 8.17
C PRO A 1180 37.29 28.77 9.49
N VAL A 1181 38.04 28.71 10.59
CA VAL A 1181 37.56 28.99 11.96
C VAL A 1181 38.12 30.32 12.46
N THR A 1182 37.30 31.13 13.15
CA THR A 1182 37.71 32.45 13.63
C THR A 1182 37.10 32.86 14.99
N SER A 1183 37.93 33.50 15.80
CA SER A 1183 37.60 34.32 16.99
C SER A 1183 37.83 35.82 16.72
N GLY A 1184 37.84 36.22 15.45
CA GLY A 1184 38.08 37.57 14.95
C GLY A 1184 36.90 38.52 15.15
N PHE A 1185 36.52 38.77 16.40
CA PHE A 1185 35.29 39.47 16.76
C PHE A 1185 35.54 40.91 17.24
N ASP A 1186 34.83 41.90 16.67
CA ASP A 1186 34.75 43.22 17.29
C ASP A 1186 33.67 43.26 18.37
N SER A 1187 34.13 43.14 19.62
CA SER A 1187 33.37 43.33 20.86
C SER A 1187 32.66 44.70 21.02
N SER A 1188 32.70 45.59 20.03
CA SER A 1188 31.81 46.77 19.97
C SER A 1188 30.37 46.40 19.57
N PHE A 1189 30.17 45.29 18.86
CA PHE A 1189 28.85 44.76 18.48
C PHE A 1189 28.29 43.79 19.55
N PRO A 1190 26.95 43.68 19.71
CA PRO A 1190 26.32 42.84 20.75
C PRO A 1190 26.48 41.32 20.58
N LEU A 1191 26.97 40.83 19.44
CA LEU A 1191 26.54 39.55 18.87
C LEU A 1191 27.06 38.29 19.58
N PHE A 1192 27.99 38.45 20.53
CA PHE A 1192 28.84 37.37 21.03
C PHE A 1192 28.45 36.88 22.44
N SER A 1193 27.15 36.92 22.75
CA SER A 1193 26.58 36.46 24.03
C SER A 1193 25.47 35.41 23.77
N PRO A 1194 25.11 34.58 24.75
CA PRO A 1194 23.89 33.78 24.71
C PRO A 1194 22.68 34.62 24.33
N VAL A 1195 21.82 34.12 23.46
CA VAL A 1195 20.53 34.74 23.15
C VAL A 1195 19.70 34.75 24.43
N GLY A 1196 19.17 35.92 24.81
CA GLY A 1196 18.31 36.08 25.99
C GLY A 1196 19.02 36.39 27.32
N ASP A 1197 20.29 36.01 27.53
CA ASP A 1197 21.09 36.45 28.71
C ASP A 1197 21.76 37.82 28.49
N GLY A 1198 21.54 38.45 27.33
CA GLY A 1198 21.88 39.85 27.09
C GLY A 1198 21.20 40.77 28.12
N GLN A 1199 21.96 41.74 28.62
CA GLN A 1199 21.66 42.40 29.90
C GLN A 1199 20.38 43.27 29.92
N PHE A 1200 19.74 43.43 28.76
CA PHE A 1200 18.50 44.18 28.53
C PHE A 1200 17.50 43.43 27.63
N ASP A 1201 17.70 42.15 27.38
CA ASP A 1201 16.96 41.40 26.34
C ASP A 1201 15.55 41.03 26.80
N HIS A 1202 15.37 40.92 28.12
CA HIS A 1202 14.10 40.83 28.86
C HIS A 1202 13.18 42.07 28.75
N LEU A 1203 13.38 42.93 27.75
CA LEU A 1203 12.66 44.19 27.55
C LEU A 1203 12.12 44.26 26.12
N GLU A 1204 10.85 44.63 25.98
CA GLU A 1204 10.19 44.80 24.68
C GLU A 1204 10.98 45.73 23.74
N PRO A 1205 10.88 45.61 22.40
CA PRO A 1205 11.59 46.47 21.46
C PRO A 1205 11.40 47.96 21.72
N GLU A 1206 10.18 48.41 22.08
CA GLU A 1206 9.94 49.83 22.43
C GLU A 1206 10.70 50.30 23.68
N GLN A 1207 11.04 49.38 24.58
CA GLN A 1207 11.78 49.66 25.81
C GLN A 1207 13.30 49.68 25.56
N ARG A 1208 13.80 48.76 24.72
CA ARG A 1208 15.17 48.78 24.20
C ARG A 1208 15.43 50.05 23.39
N ALA A 1209 14.55 50.39 22.44
CA ALA A 1209 14.63 51.63 21.67
C ALA A 1209 14.55 52.90 22.54
N TYR A 1210 13.80 52.90 23.65
CA TYR A 1210 13.83 54.03 24.60
C TYR A 1210 15.16 54.11 25.36
N LEU A 1211 15.74 52.99 25.78
CA LEU A 1211 17.04 52.95 26.44
C LEU A 1211 18.14 53.52 25.52
N GLU A 1212 18.18 53.09 24.27
CA GLU A 1212 19.09 53.58 23.23
C GLU A 1212 18.93 55.09 23.02
N LEU A 1213 17.69 55.57 22.86
CA LEU A 1213 17.35 56.98 22.68
C LEU A 1213 17.84 57.90 23.84
N VAL A 1214 18.05 57.36 25.04
CA VAL A 1214 18.52 58.11 26.21
C VAL A 1214 19.96 57.79 26.64
N ALA A 1215 20.64 56.88 25.97
CA ALA A 1215 22.08 56.69 26.08
C ALA A 1215 22.84 57.85 25.39
N ASP A 1216 24.18 57.80 25.41
CA ASP A 1216 25.04 58.71 24.65
C ASP A 1216 25.78 57.96 23.52
N GLU A 1217 26.54 58.72 22.70
CA GLU A 1217 27.41 58.24 21.59
C GLU A 1217 28.50 57.22 22.03
N SER A 1218 28.42 56.69 23.25
CA SER A 1218 29.27 55.64 23.83
C SER A 1218 28.46 54.66 24.68
N GLY A 1219 27.19 54.45 24.34
CA GLY A 1219 26.27 53.51 24.98
C GLY A 1219 25.97 53.78 26.46
N THR A 1220 26.31 54.97 26.98
CA THR A 1220 26.30 55.21 28.43
C THR A 1220 25.07 56.01 28.85
N VAL A 1221 24.12 55.35 29.53
CA VAL A 1221 22.94 56.03 30.10
C VAL A 1221 23.37 57.01 31.19
N SER A 1222 23.31 58.31 30.89
CA SER A 1222 23.79 59.35 31.80
C SER A 1222 22.84 59.61 32.99
N ARG A 1223 23.33 60.28 34.04
CA ARG A 1223 22.46 60.70 35.15
C ARG A 1223 21.37 61.69 34.71
N GLU A 1224 21.62 62.46 33.66
CA GLU A 1224 20.63 63.41 33.11
C GLU A 1224 19.56 62.68 32.30
N ALA A 1225 19.91 61.58 31.63
CA ALA A 1225 18.96 60.64 31.00
C ALA A 1225 18.02 60.00 32.03
N VAL A 1226 18.55 59.47 33.14
CA VAL A 1226 17.71 58.92 34.24
C VAL A 1226 16.76 59.98 34.83
N ASP A 1227 17.22 61.21 35.03
CA ASP A 1227 16.35 62.31 35.49
C ASP A 1227 15.29 62.69 34.42
N GLY A 1228 15.56 62.42 33.14
CA GLY A 1228 14.62 62.49 32.02
C GLY A 1228 13.57 61.37 32.04
N ALA A 1229 13.98 60.11 32.12
CA ALA A 1229 13.10 58.94 32.19
C ALA A 1229 12.14 58.99 33.38
N ILE A 1230 12.60 59.46 34.55
CA ILE A 1230 11.72 59.74 35.70
C ILE A 1230 10.63 60.78 35.33
N GLY A 1231 10.94 61.74 34.46
CA GLY A 1231 10.01 62.75 33.92
C GLY A 1231 9.08 62.26 32.81
N ASP A 1232 9.45 61.19 32.09
CA ASP A 1232 8.63 60.52 31.09
C ASP A 1232 7.65 59.54 31.76
N TRP A 1233 8.15 58.66 32.61
CA TRP A 1233 7.36 57.74 33.44
C TRP A 1233 6.34 58.49 34.32
N SER A 1234 6.76 59.54 35.02
CA SER A 1234 5.84 60.34 35.87
C SER A 1234 4.79 61.14 35.09
N ALA A 1235 4.86 61.12 33.75
CA ALA A 1235 3.86 61.68 32.85
C ALA A 1235 3.11 60.62 32.03
N GLY A 1236 3.41 59.32 32.21
CA GLY A 1236 2.83 58.22 31.42
C GLY A 1236 3.28 58.22 29.96
N ARG A 1237 4.59 58.38 29.71
CA ARG A 1237 5.21 58.27 28.37
C ARG A 1237 6.06 57.00 28.17
N ILE A 1238 6.42 56.32 29.25
CA ILE A 1238 7.12 55.03 29.24
C ILE A 1238 6.55 54.15 30.35
N GLU A 1239 6.69 52.85 30.18
CA GLU A 1239 6.33 51.84 31.16
C GLU A 1239 7.21 51.89 32.42
N ARG A 1240 6.86 51.07 33.41
CA ARG A 1240 7.68 50.96 34.62
C ARG A 1240 8.97 50.18 34.38
N GLU A 1241 8.92 49.04 33.69
CA GLU A 1241 10.11 48.26 33.27
C GLU A 1241 11.15 49.19 32.66
N THR A 1242 10.79 49.94 31.62
CA THR A 1242 11.66 50.91 30.93
C THR A 1242 12.39 51.87 31.87
N LEU A 1243 11.70 52.39 32.90
CA LEU A 1243 12.30 53.28 33.88
C LEU A 1243 13.27 52.54 34.81
N ASP A 1244 12.86 51.41 35.37
CA ASP A 1244 13.71 50.67 36.31
C ASP A 1244 14.93 50.06 35.57
N ALA A 1245 14.80 49.70 34.28
CA ALA A 1245 15.89 49.37 33.36
C ALA A 1245 16.82 50.56 33.05
N THR A 1246 16.28 51.75 32.77
CA THR A 1246 17.09 52.99 32.58
C THR A 1246 17.88 53.32 33.86
N ILE A 1247 17.30 53.03 35.04
CA ILE A 1247 17.99 53.14 36.32
C ILE A 1247 19.05 52.05 36.48
N GLN A 1248 18.78 50.81 36.06
CA GLN A 1248 19.72 49.69 36.06
C GLN A 1248 20.98 50.02 35.25
N ALA A 1249 20.84 50.40 33.98
CA ALA A 1249 21.92 50.82 33.09
C ALA A 1249 22.86 51.84 33.76
N TRP A 1250 22.31 53.00 34.15
CA TRP A 1250 23.08 54.06 34.80
C TRP A 1250 23.68 53.67 36.16
N SER A 1251 22.99 52.83 36.94
CA SER A 1251 23.41 52.55 38.33
C SER A 1251 24.43 51.42 38.45
N GLN A 1252 24.53 50.57 37.43
CA GLN A 1252 25.51 49.48 37.35
C GLN A 1252 26.66 49.78 36.35
N ASP A 1253 26.62 50.92 35.64
CA ASP A 1253 27.62 51.37 34.65
C ASP A 1253 27.64 50.48 33.39
N LEU A 1254 26.44 50.07 32.94
CA LEU A 1254 26.23 49.13 31.84
C LEU A 1254 26.23 49.84 30.48
N GLN A 1255 26.71 49.15 29.44
CA GLN A 1255 26.51 49.57 28.05
C GLN A 1255 25.07 49.22 27.65
N VAL A 1256 24.29 50.25 27.32
CA VAL A 1256 23.13 50.13 26.43
C VAL A 1256 23.67 50.37 25.03
N ILE A 1257 23.41 49.48 24.06
CA ILE A 1257 24.06 49.54 22.75
C ILE A 1257 23.33 50.54 21.84
N ALA A 1258 23.62 51.81 22.11
CA ALA A 1258 23.10 52.96 21.39
C ALA A 1258 23.56 52.99 19.91
N PRO A 1259 22.82 53.68 19.02
CA PRO A 1259 23.31 54.12 17.73
C PRO A 1259 24.33 55.29 17.83
#